data_AF-A0A2R3IRZ3-F1
#
_entry.id   AF-A0A2R3IRZ3-F1
#
_cell.length_a   1.000
_cell.length_b   1.000
_cell.length_c   1.000
_cell.angle_alpha   90.00
_cell.angle_beta   90.00
_cell.angle_gamma   90.00
#
_symmetry.space_group_name_H-M   'P 1'
#
loop_
_entity.id
_entity.type
_entity.pdbx_description
1 polymer ?
#
loop_
_entity_poly.entity_id
_entity_poly.type
_entity_poly.pdbx_seq_one_letter_code
_entity_poly.pdbx_strand_id
1 'polypeptide(L)'
;MELKDFPMLSEDVLILSTDERIDRFQIGQAIFIQAYQDEWLAVQGDERVKVSCSSADQDLFSRLALRDQVRWLLTSKQGSNRLLLQYCAPVEVSAMQLEIGVDELIADDLFSKQEIADKNIDLACRWLADQFLVRGLEEGDWLTVARFSNSTSKGGFQLLGKGWRADIEQLQDRGLLIKRIARHSRRDGAYSLLIGQFEFRDASVAAVLQSASQQALLEAALRDSASYLELWNLYNDKEWQGALKTAETLRALRFVQWEGVEEGRENVWRLTPKSLDDYREFRERWRSLELPSNTQVDLGVEPPDWAEELVTEEAKADQNTPRGSIRFERDAIVFKPASTRPGIRPKKPEGWLYLSLAGHRTVGKRRLAAKQSIDSGKRLRQLKWLLEGVTVPAARRRTMNGLTPYALETFKGGKPTEKQALALDAALNTPDIAIIIGPPGTGKTQVIAALQRRLAEETQDRNIAAQVLISSFQHDAVDNALDRSDVFGLPGARVGGKRGAQDEVSVIDPWLDRQGSHLQEKIAEQYSKYPELQLIRDLSTRLALARMAGISPNHQAQTFTGILSALRELDGNGLILPPKLETRLEDYIEHLQRQSPVAKTNGQQVFALRRIRALRVERNSFSDDGPDRAWDLLSWLKRDIADASTDCLALLQEAADNSQLSDALLHDLAALKDTLLDQFMPDYRPAQLRQQADPEALALLDEIDRFVEHRLRQRSKRLANTPPRFFQLAAWCPPVFGGHHFKPLAEDLPCQANAAPIPNLSRPRSSRSVPSPAPRLPAWP
;
A
#
# COMPACT_ATOMS: atom_id res chain seq x y z
N MET A 1 41.84 -1.40 -9.19
CA MET A 1 42.42 -0.05 -9.05
C MET A 1 43.79 0.04 -9.70
N GLU A 2 44.22 1.27 -10.02
CA GLU A 2 45.61 1.58 -10.41
C GLU A 2 46.51 1.71 -9.17
N LEU A 3 47.82 1.52 -9.34
CA LEU A 3 48.79 1.62 -8.24
C LEU A 3 48.78 2.99 -7.54
N LYS A 4 48.56 4.07 -8.29
CA LYS A 4 48.47 5.44 -7.74
C LYS A 4 47.31 5.64 -6.76
N ASP A 5 46.27 4.82 -6.87
CA ASP A 5 45.09 4.84 -6.00
C ASP A 5 45.24 3.89 -4.79
N PHE A 6 46.41 3.27 -4.63
CA PHE A 6 46.64 2.27 -3.60
C PHE A 6 46.57 2.89 -2.20
N PRO A 7 45.64 2.46 -1.33
CA PRO A 7 45.32 3.14 -0.07
C PRO A 7 46.41 3.03 1.01
N MET A 8 47.41 2.15 0.83
CA MET A 8 48.50 1.95 1.80
C MET A 8 49.79 2.70 1.43
N LEU A 9 49.78 3.53 0.38
CA LEU A 9 50.89 4.43 0.07
C LEU A 9 51.04 5.50 1.16
N SER A 10 52.27 5.73 1.61
CA SER A 10 52.59 6.78 2.59
C SER A 10 52.17 8.16 2.08
N GLU A 11 51.76 9.04 3.00
CA GLU A 11 51.52 10.46 2.68
C GLU A 11 52.85 11.18 2.43
N ASP A 12 53.94 10.66 3.00
CA ASP A 12 55.29 11.17 2.80
C ASP A 12 55.76 10.94 1.37
N VAL A 13 56.28 12.00 0.74
CA VAL A 13 56.86 11.96 -0.60
C VAL A 13 58.36 12.19 -0.49
N LEU A 14 59.14 11.17 -0.87
CA LEU A 14 60.58 11.23 -0.88
C LEU A 14 61.08 11.80 -2.21
N ILE A 15 62.00 12.75 -2.14
CA ILE A 15 62.60 13.39 -3.32
C ILE A 15 63.98 12.81 -3.54
N LEU A 16 64.16 12.14 -4.69
CA LEU A 16 65.45 11.65 -5.14
C LEU A 16 65.99 12.53 -6.27
N SER A 17 67.27 12.91 -6.19
CA SER A 17 67.98 13.71 -7.18
C SER A 17 68.93 12.83 -7.99
N THR A 18 69.08 13.14 -9.26
CA THR A 18 69.99 12.45 -10.19
C THR A 18 70.67 13.44 -11.14
N ASP A 19 71.86 13.10 -11.62
CA ASP A 19 72.58 13.84 -12.66
C ASP A 19 72.26 13.32 -14.08
N GLU A 20 71.50 12.22 -14.19
CA GLU A 20 71.11 11.59 -15.45
C GLU A 20 69.71 12.02 -15.91
N ARG A 21 69.39 11.80 -17.19
CA ARG A 21 68.08 12.16 -17.75
C ARG A 21 67.01 11.16 -17.31
N ILE A 22 65.89 11.67 -16.80
CA ILE A 22 64.75 10.85 -16.31
C ILE A 22 63.54 10.80 -17.27
N ASP A 23 63.71 11.21 -18.53
CA ASP A 23 62.61 11.40 -19.48
C ASP A 23 61.81 10.11 -19.71
N ARG A 24 62.48 8.96 -19.70
CA ARG A 24 61.91 7.64 -20.02
C ARG A 24 61.16 6.98 -18.86
N PHE A 25 61.31 7.48 -17.63
CA PHE A 25 60.53 7.00 -16.50
C PHE A 25 59.04 7.34 -16.68
N GLN A 26 58.16 6.40 -16.39
CA GLN A 26 56.71 6.53 -16.47
C GLN A 26 56.14 6.88 -15.10
N ILE A 27 55.46 8.02 -15.05
CA ILE A 27 54.77 8.51 -13.85
C ILE A 27 53.54 7.64 -13.58
N GLY A 28 53.26 7.33 -12.31
CA GLY A 28 52.13 6.51 -11.88
C GLY A 28 52.39 5.01 -11.88
N GLN A 29 53.62 4.58 -12.19
CA GLN A 29 54.02 3.18 -12.22
C GLN A 29 54.99 2.81 -11.08
N ALA A 30 55.09 1.51 -10.82
CA ALA A 30 56.05 0.96 -9.88
C ALA A 30 57.49 1.29 -10.32
N ILE A 31 58.34 1.47 -9.34
CA ILE A 31 59.77 1.70 -9.51
C ILE A 31 60.51 0.93 -8.42
N PHE A 32 61.70 0.44 -8.72
CA PHE A 32 62.48 -0.35 -7.79
C PHE A 32 63.73 0.42 -7.39
N ILE A 33 64.10 0.33 -6.12
CA ILE A 33 65.34 0.90 -5.61
C ILE A 33 66.30 -0.26 -5.32
N GLN A 34 67.48 -0.21 -5.91
CA GLN A 34 68.51 -1.23 -5.73
C GLN A 34 69.79 -0.60 -5.18
N ALA A 35 70.44 -1.27 -4.24
CA ALA A 35 71.77 -0.87 -3.78
C ALA A 35 72.82 -1.28 -4.81
N TYR A 36 73.70 -0.36 -5.20
CA TYR A 36 74.83 -0.63 -6.09
C TYR A 36 76.08 0.07 -5.55
N GLN A 37 76.98 -0.71 -4.94
CA GLN A 37 78.15 -0.19 -4.22
C GLN A 37 77.70 0.77 -3.09
N ASP A 38 78.24 2.00 -3.05
CA ASP A 38 77.88 3.05 -2.08
C ASP A 38 76.75 3.97 -2.59
N GLU A 39 76.10 3.62 -3.70
CA GLU A 39 75.06 4.42 -4.36
C GLU A 39 73.74 3.65 -4.52
N TRP A 40 72.66 4.38 -4.81
CA TRP A 40 71.33 3.83 -5.05
C TRP A 40 70.94 3.96 -6.51
N LEU A 41 70.33 2.92 -7.08
CA LEU A 41 69.79 2.91 -8.43
C LEU A 41 68.27 2.90 -8.40
N ALA A 42 67.65 3.82 -9.12
CA ALA A 42 66.24 3.78 -9.45
C ALA A 42 66.06 3.01 -10.76
N VAL A 43 65.24 1.96 -10.73
CA VAL A 43 65.04 1.01 -11.83
C VAL A 43 63.57 0.95 -12.22
N GLN A 44 63.28 1.15 -13.51
CA GLN A 44 61.94 0.95 -14.07
C GLN A 44 62.06 0.39 -15.50
N GLY A 45 61.64 -0.87 -15.68
CA GLY A 45 61.90 -1.61 -16.91
C GLY A 45 63.40 -1.70 -17.20
N ASP A 46 63.81 -1.28 -18.40
CA ASP A 46 65.22 -1.27 -18.82
C ASP A 46 66.00 -0.02 -18.35
N GLU A 47 65.30 0.98 -17.81
CA GLU A 47 65.93 2.23 -17.35
C GLU A 47 66.50 2.06 -15.95
N ARG A 48 67.78 2.44 -15.78
CA ARG A 48 68.51 2.37 -14.51
C ARG A 48 69.31 3.65 -14.34
N VAL A 49 69.00 4.41 -13.30
CA VAL A 49 69.61 5.73 -13.07
C VAL A 49 70.09 5.85 -11.62
N LYS A 50 71.28 6.44 -11.43
CA LYS A 50 71.82 6.73 -10.09
C LYS A 50 71.03 7.83 -9.41
N VAL A 51 70.67 7.60 -8.15
CA VAL A 51 69.85 8.51 -7.35
C VAL A 51 70.45 8.75 -5.97
N SER A 52 70.31 9.98 -5.49
CA SER A 52 70.68 10.42 -4.15
C SER A 52 69.46 11.05 -3.45
N CYS A 53 69.36 10.89 -2.14
CA CYS A 53 68.28 11.47 -1.34
C CYS A 53 68.76 12.75 -0.63
N SER A 54 67.83 13.60 -0.21
CA SER A 54 68.14 14.77 0.61
C SER A 54 68.76 14.35 1.94
N SER A 55 69.64 15.17 2.52
CA SER A 55 70.27 14.87 3.82
C SER A 55 69.26 14.74 4.98
N ALA A 56 68.06 15.32 4.84
CA ALA A 56 67.00 15.24 5.84
C ALA A 56 66.28 13.88 5.83
N ASP A 57 66.13 13.28 4.64
CA ASP A 57 65.36 12.04 4.45
C ASP A 57 66.24 10.80 4.33
N GLN A 58 67.58 10.97 4.32
CA GLN A 58 68.53 9.93 3.98
C GLN A 58 68.50 8.71 4.92
N ASP A 59 68.29 8.91 6.23
CA ASP A 59 68.19 7.80 7.19
C ASP A 59 66.92 6.97 6.98
N LEU A 60 65.78 7.64 6.76
CA LEU A 60 64.50 6.98 6.48
C LEU A 60 64.57 6.24 5.14
N PHE A 61 65.05 6.90 4.09
CA PHE A 61 65.20 6.32 2.77
C PHE A 61 66.10 5.09 2.79
N SER A 62 67.28 5.17 3.42
CA SER A 62 68.21 4.03 3.51
C SER A 62 67.58 2.84 4.24
N ARG A 63 66.85 3.08 5.34
CA ARG A 63 66.14 2.01 6.07
C ARG A 63 65.03 1.36 5.26
N LEU A 64 64.34 2.12 4.40
CA LEU A 64 63.29 1.60 3.54
C LEU A 64 63.84 0.89 2.31
N ALA A 65 64.88 1.43 1.68
CA ALA A 65 65.50 0.87 0.48
C ALA A 65 66.20 -0.46 0.74
N LEU A 66 66.71 -0.68 1.96
CA LEU A 66 67.27 -1.97 2.38
C LEU A 66 66.22 -3.06 2.67
N ARG A 67 64.93 -2.72 2.72
CA ARG A 67 63.85 -3.67 2.97
C ARG A 67 63.26 -4.13 1.65
N ASP A 68 63.51 -5.38 1.28
CA ASP A 68 62.97 -6.00 0.07
C ASP A 68 61.43 -6.01 0.01
N GLN A 69 60.75 -5.85 1.15
CA GLN A 69 59.28 -5.78 1.23
C GLN A 69 58.72 -4.43 0.80
N VAL A 70 59.51 -3.36 0.79
CA VAL A 70 59.02 -2.01 0.45
C VAL A 70 58.72 -1.96 -1.05
N ARG A 71 57.60 -1.34 -1.38
CA ARG A 71 57.22 -1.08 -2.77
C ARG A 71 57.13 0.42 -3.00
N TRP A 72 57.61 0.85 -4.15
CA TRP A 72 57.74 2.27 -4.49
C TRP A 72 56.89 2.62 -5.70
N LEU A 73 56.33 3.83 -5.67
CA LEU A 73 55.54 4.43 -6.73
C LEU A 73 56.22 5.75 -7.14
N LEU A 74 56.49 5.91 -8.43
CA LEU A 74 56.91 7.20 -8.98
C LEU A 74 55.68 8.10 -9.17
N THR A 75 55.49 9.11 -8.32
CA THR A 75 54.30 9.97 -8.34
C THR A 75 54.41 11.15 -9.29
N SER A 76 55.60 11.74 -9.40
CA SER A 76 55.86 12.85 -10.33
C SER A 76 57.36 13.04 -10.57
N LYS A 77 57.68 13.88 -11.55
CA LYS A 77 59.04 14.33 -11.85
C LYS A 77 59.12 15.84 -11.70
N GLN A 78 60.17 16.35 -11.05
CA GLN A 78 60.44 17.79 -10.95
C GLN A 78 61.66 18.14 -11.81
N GLY A 79 61.41 18.82 -12.93
CA GLY A 79 62.44 19.11 -13.93
C GLY A 79 62.99 17.82 -14.57
N SER A 80 64.25 17.87 -15.03
CA SER A 80 64.93 16.75 -15.70
C SER A 80 65.72 15.83 -14.76
N ASN A 81 65.77 16.14 -13.46
CA ASN A 81 66.79 15.59 -12.53
C ASN A 81 66.23 15.20 -11.15
N ARG A 82 64.92 15.27 -10.90
CA ARG A 82 64.32 14.88 -9.61
C ARG A 82 63.11 13.97 -9.77
N LEU A 83 63.11 12.88 -9.01
CA LEU A 83 62.04 11.88 -8.93
C LEU A 83 61.32 12.02 -7.58
N LEU A 84 59.99 12.09 -7.60
CA LEU A 84 59.16 12.13 -6.40
C LEU A 84 58.53 10.76 -6.20
N LEU A 85 58.78 10.16 -5.04
CA LEU A 85 58.45 8.78 -4.75
C LEU A 85 57.54 8.69 -3.54
N GLN A 86 56.48 7.91 -3.67
CA GLN A 86 55.73 7.38 -2.54
C GLN A 86 56.12 5.93 -2.32
N TYR A 87 55.94 5.44 -1.09
CA TYR A 87 56.25 4.07 -0.74
C TYR A 87 55.14 3.46 0.09
N CYS A 88 55.05 2.14 0.07
CA CYS A 88 54.28 1.37 1.04
C CYS A 88 55.19 0.29 1.65
N ALA A 89 55.14 0.16 2.98
CA ALA A 89 55.98 -0.75 3.74
C ALA A 89 55.12 -1.82 4.45
N PRO A 90 54.73 -2.91 3.76
CA PRO A 90 54.05 -4.04 4.37
C PRO A 90 54.95 -4.74 5.40
N VAL A 91 54.33 -5.45 6.35
CA VAL A 91 55.04 -6.30 7.32
C VAL A 91 55.59 -7.57 6.64
N GLU A 92 54.85 -8.09 5.67
CA GLU A 92 55.18 -9.31 4.94
C GLU A 92 54.70 -9.18 3.49
N VAL A 93 55.48 -9.75 2.57
CA VAL A 93 55.11 -9.91 1.16
C VAL A 93 55.19 -11.38 0.81
N SER A 94 54.08 -11.98 0.40
CA SER A 94 53.99 -13.42 0.15
C SER A 94 53.29 -13.71 -1.18
N ALA A 95 53.86 -14.64 -1.95
CA ALA A 95 53.28 -15.07 -3.23
C ALA A 95 52.17 -16.09 -2.99
N MET A 96 50.95 -15.81 -3.47
CA MET A 96 49.78 -16.65 -3.24
C MET A 96 48.75 -16.47 -4.36
N GLN A 97 47.92 -17.49 -4.56
CA GLN A 97 46.74 -17.41 -5.44
C GLN A 97 45.49 -17.65 -4.59
N LEU A 98 44.48 -16.79 -4.76
CA LEU A 98 43.23 -16.88 -4.00
C LEU A 98 42.02 -16.67 -4.90
N GLU A 99 41.04 -17.55 -4.72
CA GLU A 99 39.69 -17.39 -5.25
C GLU A 99 38.75 -17.04 -4.09
N ILE A 100 38.04 -15.93 -4.22
CA ILE A 100 37.16 -15.39 -3.18
C ILE A 100 35.73 -15.37 -3.69
N GLY A 101 34.86 -16.13 -3.02
CA GLY A 101 33.45 -16.22 -3.36
C GLY A 101 32.64 -14.99 -2.94
N VAL A 102 31.76 -14.56 -3.85
CA VAL A 102 30.79 -13.48 -3.69
C VAL A 102 29.39 -14.08 -3.83
N ASP A 103 28.50 -13.80 -2.88
CA ASP A 103 27.14 -14.33 -2.88
C ASP A 103 26.07 -13.23 -2.97
N GLU A 104 24.80 -13.64 -2.98
CA GLU A 104 23.65 -12.75 -3.13
C GLU A 104 23.58 -11.70 -2.02
N LEU A 105 23.98 -12.06 -0.78
CA LEU A 105 24.00 -11.14 0.35
C LEU A 105 24.91 -9.93 0.09
N ILE A 106 26.10 -10.20 -0.46
CA ILE A 106 27.08 -9.15 -0.74
C ILE A 106 26.62 -8.28 -1.91
N ALA A 107 26.07 -8.87 -2.97
CA ALA A 107 25.48 -8.11 -4.07
C ALA A 107 24.32 -7.21 -3.58
N ASP A 108 23.43 -7.75 -2.74
CA ASP A 108 22.34 -6.98 -2.13
C ASP A 108 22.84 -5.86 -1.22
N ASP A 109 23.92 -6.10 -0.46
CA ASP A 109 24.53 -5.12 0.42
C ASP A 109 25.16 -3.95 -0.34
N LEU A 110 25.89 -4.24 -1.43
CA LEU A 110 26.46 -3.23 -2.31
C LEU A 110 25.38 -2.42 -3.04
N PHE A 111 24.33 -3.08 -3.52
CA PHE A 111 23.20 -2.41 -4.15
C PHE A 111 22.49 -1.48 -3.16
N SER A 112 22.25 -1.95 -1.93
CA SER A 112 21.65 -1.13 -0.86
C SER A 112 22.47 0.12 -0.52
N LYS A 113 23.80 0.04 -0.68
CA LYS A 113 24.73 1.16 -0.49
C LYS A 113 24.91 2.03 -1.74
N GLN A 114 24.19 1.72 -2.83
CA GLN A 114 24.27 2.40 -4.14
C GLN A 114 25.65 2.32 -4.80
N GLU A 115 26.44 1.28 -4.48
CA GLU A 115 27.77 1.07 -5.05
C GLU A 115 27.73 0.30 -6.38
N ILE A 116 26.63 -0.40 -6.64
CA ILE A 116 26.34 -1.08 -7.90
C ILE A 116 24.93 -0.70 -8.39
N ALA A 117 24.74 -0.67 -9.70
CA ALA A 117 23.49 -0.22 -10.32
C ALA A 117 22.34 -1.24 -10.23
N ASP A 118 22.65 -2.52 -10.06
CA ASP A 118 21.67 -3.61 -9.98
C ASP A 118 22.17 -4.71 -9.04
N LYS A 119 21.26 -5.56 -8.54
CA LYS A 119 21.53 -6.73 -7.70
C LYS A 119 22.13 -7.89 -8.52
N ASN A 120 23.23 -7.61 -9.21
CA ASN A 120 23.94 -8.54 -10.07
C ASN A 120 25.31 -8.90 -9.46
N ILE A 121 25.59 -10.19 -9.37
CA ILE A 121 26.82 -10.72 -8.78
C ILE A 121 28.03 -10.42 -9.66
N ASP A 122 27.90 -10.41 -10.99
CA ASP A 122 28.99 -10.02 -11.88
C ASP A 122 29.41 -8.56 -11.65
N LEU A 123 28.44 -7.68 -11.40
CA LEU A 123 28.71 -6.29 -11.05
C LEU A 123 29.40 -6.19 -9.69
N ALA A 124 28.96 -6.99 -8.70
CA ALA A 124 29.60 -7.07 -7.40
C ALA A 124 31.05 -7.57 -7.49
N CYS A 125 31.32 -8.64 -8.25
CA CYS A 125 32.67 -9.17 -8.47
C CYS A 125 33.58 -8.15 -9.15
N ARG A 126 33.09 -7.43 -10.18
CA ARG A 126 33.86 -6.37 -10.86
C ARG A 126 34.15 -5.20 -9.92
N TRP A 127 33.16 -4.77 -9.14
CA TRP A 127 33.34 -3.71 -8.14
C TRP A 127 34.37 -4.12 -7.09
N LEU A 128 34.31 -5.35 -6.58
CA LEU A 128 35.27 -5.88 -5.62
C LEU A 128 36.69 -5.93 -6.20
N ALA A 129 36.84 -6.40 -7.44
CA ALA A 129 38.12 -6.40 -8.13
C ALA A 129 38.68 -4.97 -8.27
N ASP A 130 37.85 -4.01 -8.64
CA ASP A 130 38.28 -2.62 -8.75
C ASP A 130 38.70 -2.02 -7.39
N GLN A 131 37.94 -2.31 -6.33
CA GLN A 131 38.15 -1.71 -5.02
C GLN A 131 39.22 -2.38 -4.16
N PHE A 132 39.62 -3.64 -4.44
CA PHE A 132 40.57 -4.39 -3.61
C PHE A 132 41.82 -4.90 -4.34
N LEU A 133 41.82 -5.00 -5.67
CA LEU A 133 42.98 -5.49 -6.44
C LEU A 133 43.70 -4.35 -7.16
N VAL A 134 45.02 -4.29 -6.99
CA VAL A 134 45.89 -3.52 -7.88
C VAL A 134 46.34 -4.44 -9.02
N ARG A 135 46.04 -4.06 -10.26
CA ARG A 135 46.35 -4.87 -11.44
C ARG A 135 47.40 -4.21 -12.33
N GLY A 136 48.04 -5.03 -13.17
CA GLY A 136 48.94 -4.53 -14.23
C GLY A 136 50.38 -4.27 -13.76
N LEU A 137 50.82 -4.99 -12.74
CA LEU A 137 52.19 -4.92 -12.22
C LEU A 137 52.99 -6.13 -12.71
N GLU A 138 54.30 -5.95 -12.93
CA GLU A 138 55.18 -7.03 -13.43
C GLU A 138 55.26 -8.21 -12.44
N GLU A 139 55.20 -7.94 -11.14
CA GLU A 139 55.25 -8.98 -10.10
C GLU A 139 53.94 -9.78 -9.95
N GLY A 140 52.84 -9.33 -10.57
CA GLY A 140 51.49 -9.89 -10.41
C GLY A 140 50.51 -8.93 -9.71
N ASP A 141 49.25 -9.33 -9.60
CA ASP A 141 48.24 -8.52 -8.92
C ASP A 141 48.55 -8.41 -7.43
N TRP A 142 48.26 -7.26 -6.82
CA TRP A 142 48.43 -7.05 -5.39
C TRP A 142 47.10 -7.10 -4.66
N LEU A 143 47.10 -7.78 -3.51
CA LEU A 143 45.98 -7.86 -2.58
C LEU A 143 46.44 -7.58 -1.16
N THR A 144 45.83 -6.58 -0.51
CA THR A 144 46.21 -6.16 0.85
C THR A 144 45.42 -6.91 1.91
N VAL A 145 46.11 -7.50 2.88
CA VAL A 145 45.49 -8.25 3.98
C VAL A 145 45.86 -7.63 5.33
N ALA A 146 44.89 -7.43 6.21
CA ALA A 146 45.10 -7.05 7.60
C ALA A 146 44.70 -8.16 8.58
N ARG A 147 45.57 -8.37 9.59
CA ARG A 147 45.47 -9.36 10.67
C ARG A 147 45.36 -10.83 10.23
N PHE A 148 46.40 -11.60 10.55
CA PHE A 148 46.29 -13.00 10.98
C PHE A 148 46.43 -13.04 12.50
N SER A 149 45.35 -12.85 13.27
CA SER A 149 45.41 -13.05 14.72
C SER A 149 44.44 -14.13 15.14
N ASN A 150 44.98 -15.33 15.37
CA ASN A 150 44.33 -16.44 16.08
C ASN A 150 43.64 -15.95 17.36
N SER A 151 42.30 -15.99 17.39
CA SER A 151 41.47 -16.44 18.54
C SER A 151 40.00 -16.01 18.37
N THR A 152 39.25 -16.67 17.47
CA THR A 152 37.80 -16.97 17.64
C THR A 152 37.15 -17.63 16.42
N SER A 153 37.73 -17.53 15.22
CA SER A 153 37.23 -18.23 14.02
C SER A 153 38.37 -18.89 13.25
N LYS A 154 38.17 -20.15 12.84
CA LYS A 154 39.13 -20.93 12.07
C LYS A 154 39.31 -20.26 10.69
N GLY A 155 40.46 -19.62 10.42
CA GLY A 155 40.91 -19.29 9.07
C GLY A 155 40.34 -18.01 8.41
N GLY A 156 39.74 -17.06 9.14
CA GLY A 156 39.28 -15.78 8.57
C GLY A 156 40.37 -14.70 8.51
N PHE A 157 40.29 -13.79 7.52
CA PHE A 157 41.20 -12.63 7.35
C PHE A 157 40.46 -11.42 6.77
N GLN A 158 41.10 -10.23 6.79
CA GLN A 158 40.48 -8.99 6.29
C GLN A 158 41.21 -8.46 5.07
N LEU A 159 40.47 -8.11 4.02
CA LEU A 159 40.99 -7.39 2.87
C LEU A 159 40.85 -5.90 3.06
N LEU A 160 41.87 -5.15 2.65
CA LEU A 160 41.87 -3.69 2.68
C LEU A 160 41.91 -3.14 1.25
N GLY A 161 40.91 -2.33 0.92
CA GLY A 161 40.72 -1.72 -0.38
C GLY A 161 40.60 -0.19 -0.29
N LYS A 162 40.18 0.43 -1.39
CA LYS A 162 40.05 1.90 -1.54
C LYS A 162 38.95 2.48 -0.64
N GLY A 163 39.25 2.70 0.64
CA GLY A 163 38.29 3.17 1.65
C GLY A 163 37.29 2.11 2.11
N TRP A 164 37.55 0.84 1.78
CA TRP A 164 36.70 -0.31 2.09
C TRP A 164 37.49 -1.42 2.77
N ARG A 165 36.78 -2.20 3.59
CA ARG A 165 37.26 -3.44 4.19
C ARG A 165 36.30 -4.58 3.86
N ALA A 166 36.84 -5.72 3.46
CA ALA A 166 36.08 -6.96 3.32
C ALA A 166 36.53 -7.97 4.37
N ASP A 167 35.59 -8.54 5.12
CA ASP A 167 35.86 -9.63 6.06
C ASP A 167 35.68 -10.97 5.32
N ILE A 168 36.73 -11.78 5.26
CA ILE A 168 36.76 -13.08 4.58
C ILE A 168 36.69 -14.19 5.64
N GLU A 169 35.90 -15.23 5.36
CA GLU A 169 35.80 -16.42 6.20
C GLU A 169 35.96 -17.68 5.33
N GLN A 170 36.65 -18.69 5.86
CA GLN A 170 36.77 -19.99 5.20
C GLN A 170 35.58 -20.87 5.60
N LEU A 171 34.75 -21.25 4.63
CA LEU A 171 33.67 -22.20 4.83
C LEU A 171 34.19 -23.62 4.58
N GLN A 172 33.81 -24.56 5.45
CA GLN A 172 34.30 -25.95 5.45
C GLN A 172 34.14 -26.68 4.09
N ASP A 173 33.22 -26.22 3.24
CA ASP A 173 32.87 -26.85 1.95
C ASP A 173 32.83 -25.88 0.74
N ARG A 174 33.08 -24.58 0.93
CA ARG A 174 32.88 -23.55 -0.13
C ARG A 174 34.09 -22.64 -0.39
N GLY A 175 35.25 -22.98 0.14
CA GLY A 175 36.44 -22.12 0.02
C GLY A 175 36.29 -20.81 0.79
N LEU A 176 36.96 -19.76 0.30
CA LEU A 176 36.97 -18.44 0.94
C LEU A 176 35.77 -17.63 0.47
N LEU A 177 35.05 -17.01 1.40
CA LEU A 177 33.84 -16.25 1.08
C LEU A 177 33.81 -14.90 1.80
N ILE A 178 33.33 -13.87 1.11
CA ILE A 178 33.16 -12.55 1.72
C ILE A 178 31.96 -12.59 2.67
N LYS A 179 32.17 -12.30 3.94
CA LYS A 179 31.12 -12.24 4.96
C LYS A 179 30.47 -10.87 5.04
N ARG A 180 31.27 -9.81 4.92
CA ARG A 180 30.82 -8.44 5.14
C ARG A 180 31.72 -7.45 4.42
N ILE A 181 31.12 -6.36 3.95
CA ILE A 181 31.83 -5.18 3.42
C ILE A 181 31.50 -3.97 4.30
N ALA A 182 32.51 -3.20 4.68
CA ALA A 182 32.35 -2.00 5.49
C ALA A 182 33.27 -0.88 5.02
N ARG A 183 32.83 0.38 5.17
CA ARG A 183 33.71 1.53 4.99
C ARG A 183 34.79 1.50 6.06
N HIS A 184 36.02 1.78 5.66
CA HIS A 184 37.16 1.81 6.56
C HIS A 184 37.97 3.08 6.29
N SER A 185 38.12 3.90 7.34
CA SER A 185 39.07 5.02 7.33
C SER A 185 40.47 4.47 7.59
N ARG A 186 41.46 4.94 6.83
CA ARG A 186 42.87 4.60 7.02
C ARG A 186 43.24 4.62 8.51
N ARG A 187 43.81 3.52 9.00
CA ARG A 187 44.47 3.42 10.30
C ARG A 187 45.87 2.89 10.03
N ASP A 188 46.88 3.47 10.68
CA ASP A 188 48.25 2.98 10.67
C ASP A 188 48.33 1.62 11.40
N GLY A 189 47.86 0.58 10.73
CA GLY A 189 47.88 -0.80 11.21
C GLY A 189 48.84 -1.63 10.35
N ALA A 190 49.50 -2.60 10.98
CA ALA A 190 50.28 -3.62 10.27
C ALA A 190 49.40 -4.36 9.24
N TYR A 191 49.91 -4.48 8.01
CA TYR A 191 49.28 -5.23 6.92
C TYR A 191 50.33 -6.07 6.18
N SER A 192 49.86 -7.13 5.51
CA SER A 192 50.65 -7.96 4.61
C SER A 192 50.17 -7.75 3.17
N LEU A 193 51.08 -7.90 2.22
CA LEU A 193 50.82 -7.79 0.79
C LEU A 193 50.90 -9.18 0.17
N LEU A 194 49.81 -9.64 -0.45
CA LEU A 194 49.82 -10.85 -1.25
C LEU A 194 50.03 -10.48 -2.72
N ILE A 195 50.90 -11.22 -3.39
CA ILE A 195 51.22 -11.02 -4.81
C ILE A 195 50.87 -12.30 -5.57
N GLY A 196 50.14 -12.19 -6.67
CA GLY A 196 49.81 -13.34 -7.51
C GLY A 196 48.59 -13.13 -8.39
N GLN A 197 47.80 -14.20 -8.55
CA GLN A 197 46.54 -14.17 -9.30
C GLN A 197 45.37 -14.27 -8.33
N PHE A 198 44.50 -13.27 -8.37
CA PHE A 198 43.37 -13.15 -7.45
C PHE A 198 42.07 -12.92 -8.23
N GLU A 199 41.05 -13.70 -7.88
CA GLU A 199 39.75 -13.62 -8.55
C GLU A 199 38.60 -13.59 -7.55
N PHE A 200 37.65 -12.69 -7.79
CA PHE A 200 36.35 -12.72 -7.12
C PHE A 200 35.37 -13.51 -7.99
N ARG A 201 34.89 -14.64 -7.48
CA ARG A 201 34.01 -15.58 -8.22
C ARG A 201 32.59 -15.57 -7.71
N ASP A 202 31.66 -15.89 -8.61
CA ASP A 202 30.27 -16.12 -8.26
C ASP A 202 30.16 -17.38 -7.39
N ALA A 203 29.80 -17.19 -6.12
CA ALA A 203 29.52 -18.23 -5.15
C ALA A 203 28.03 -18.26 -4.74
N SER A 204 27.16 -17.74 -5.60
CA SER A 204 25.71 -17.81 -5.46
C SER A 204 25.20 -19.23 -5.39
N VAL A 205 23.99 -19.38 -4.87
CA VAL A 205 23.26 -20.66 -4.92
C VAL A 205 23.16 -21.15 -6.36
N ALA A 206 22.96 -20.26 -7.33
CA ALA A 206 22.88 -20.62 -8.73
C ALA A 206 24.17 -21.22 -9.28
N ALA A 207 25.31 -20.55 -9.06
CA ALA A 207 26.60 -21.03 -9.51
C ALA A 207 26.97 -22.36 -8.84
N VAL A 208 26.69 -22.50 -7.54
CA VAL A 208 26.94 -23.74 -6.81
C VAL A 208 26.07 -24.89 -7.34
N LEU A 209 24.78 -24.67 -7.62
CA LEU A 209 23.90 -25.70 -8.20
C LEU A 209 24.32 -26.11 -9.62
N GLN A 210 25.01 -25.23 -10.36
CA GLN A 210 25.58 -25.54 -11.69
C GLN A 210 26.95 -26.21 -11.63
N SER A 211 27.56 -26.32 -10.44
CA SER A 211 28.84 -26.99 -10.29
C SER A 211 28.73 -28.48 -10.64
N ALA A 212 29.80 -29.04 -11.22
CA ALA A 212 29.83 -30.45 -11.64
C ALA A 212 29.58 -31.41 -10.48
N SER A 213 30.07 -31.09 -9.26
CA SER A 213 29.86 -31.90 -8.07
C SER A 213 28.39 -31.96 -7.66
N GLN A 214 27.70 -30.80 -7.66
CA GLN A 214 26.28 -30.76 -7.37
C GLN A 214 25.47 -31.47 -8.46
N GLN A 215 25.74 -31.21 -9.75
CA GLN A 215 25.03 -31.89 -10.84
C GLN A 215 25.13 -33.41 -10.74
N ALA A 216 26.30 -33.94 -10.39
CA ALA A 216 26.49 -35.36 -10.17
C ALA A 216 25.65 -35.90 -8.99
N LEU A 217 25.49 -35.14 -7.90
CA LEU A 217 24.63 -35.52 -6.77
C LEU A 217 23.16 -35.59 -7.17
N LEU A 218 22.68 -34.62 -7.97
CA LEU A 218 21.31 -34.65 -8.49
C LEU A 218 21.08 -35.83 -9.43
N GLU A 219 22.01 -36.07 -10.36
CA GLU A 219 21.91 -37.22 -11.27
C GLU A 219 21.89 -38.56 -10.51
N ALA A 220 22.68 -38.68 -9.45
CA ALA A 220 22.67 -39.86 -8.60
C ALA A 220 21.31 -40.05 -7.91
N ALA A 221 20.72 -38.97 -7.38
CA ALA A 221 19.40 -39.01 -6.75
C ALA A 221 18.28 -39.36 -7.75
N LEU A 222 18.34 -38.82 -8.97
CA LEU A 222 17.36 -39.11 -10.03
C LEU A 222 17.44 -40.55 -10.56
N ARG A 223 18.61 -41.19 -10.47
CA ARG A 223 18.77 -42.62 -10.84
C ARG A 223 18.23 -43.56 -9.78
N ASP A 224 18.05 -43.10 -8.55
CA ASP A 224 17.45 -43.91 -7.51
C ASP A 224 15.95 -44.04 -7.75
N SER A 225 15.39 -45.22 -7.53
CA SER A 225 14.03 -45.64 -7.96
C SER A 225 12.85 -44.90 -7.28
N ALA A 226 13.14 -43.84 -6.53
CA ALA A 226 12.21 -43.12 -5.68
C ALA A 226 12.20 -41.60 -5.95
N SER A 227 12.37 -41.17 -7.21
CA SER A 227 12.27 -39.76 -7.56
C SER A 227 10.87 -39.21 -7.24
N TYR A 228 10.82 -38.12 -6.47
CA TYR A 228 9.55 -37.51 -6.05
C TYR A 228 8.79 -36.92 -7.24
N LEU A 229 9.50 -36.27 -8.17
CA LEU A 229 8.88 -35.67 -9.35
C LEU A 229 8.36 -36.72 -10.34
N GLU A 230 8.95 -37.92 -10.37
CA GLU A 230 8.41 -39.05 -11.12
C GLU A 230 7.11 -39.57 -10.49
N LEU A 231 7.09 -39.76 -9.17
CA LEU A 231 5.88 -40.14 -8.44
C LEU A 231 4.75 -39.12 -8.65
N TRP A 232 5.06 -37.82 -8.61
CA TRP A 232 4.09 -36.76 -8.91
C TRP A 232 3.41 -36.98 -10.27
N ASN A 233 4.17 -37.28 -11.33
CA ASN A 233 3.57 -37.53 -12.65
C ASN A 233 2.71 -38.78 -12.64
N LEU A 234 3.22 -39.86 -12.03
CA LEU A 234 2.47 -41.11 -11.94
C LEU A 234 1.10 -40.91 -11.25
N TYR A 235 1.05 -40.11 -10.18
CA TYR A 235 -0.21 -39.76 -9.53
C TYR A 235 -1.11 -38.92 -10.42
N ASN A 236 -0.55 -37.93 -11.12
CA ASN A 236 -1.31 -37.08 -12.04
C ASN A 236 -1.91 -37.89 -13.20
N ASP A 237 -1.13 -38.82 -13.76
CA ASP A 237 -1.54 -39.69 -14.86
C ASP A 237 -2.60 -40.69 -14.39
N LYS A 238 -2.44 -41.27 -13.21
CA LYS A 238 -3.44 -42.16 -12.60
C LYS A 238 -4.76 -41.44 -12.31
N GLU A 239 -4.71 -40.20 -11.79
CA GLU A 239 -5.92 -39.40 -11.59
C GLU A 239 -6.63 -39.09 -12.91
N TRP A 240 -5.87 -38.76 -13.96
CA TRP A 240 -6.42 -38.53 -15.30
C TRP A 240 -7.04 -39.79 -15.90
N GLN A 241 -6.33 -40.91 -15.86
CA GLN A 241 -6.83 -42.22 -16.31
C GLN A 241 -8.09 -42.64 -15.53
N GLY A 242 -8.13 -42.38 -14.23
CA GLY A 242 -9.31 -42.63 -13.39
C GLY A 242 -10.52 -41.80 -13.84
N ALA A 243 -10.32 -40.52 -14.14
CA ALA A 243 -11.37 -39.65 -14.67
C ALA A 243 -11.85 -40.09 -16.06
N LEU A 244 -10.92 -40.42 -16.97
CA LEU A 244 -11.23 -40.95 -18.31
C LEU A 244 -12.03 -42.26 -18.21
N LYS A 245 -11.57 -43.22 -17.42
CA LYS A 245 -12.25 -44.51 -17.23
C LYS A 245 -13.66 -44.34 -16.67
N THR A 246 -13.85 -43.42 -15.72
CA THR A 246 -15.17 -43.11 -15.16
C THR A 246 -16.10 -42.55 -16.23
N ALA A 247 -15.58 -41.65 -17.06
CA ALA A 247 -16.34 -41.00 -18.11
C ALA A 247 -16.66 -41.95 -19.29
N GLU A 248 -15.71 -42.81 -19.66
CA GLU A 248 -15.89 -43.91 -20.62
C GLU A 248 -16.94 -44.93 -20.13
N THR A 249 -16.91 -45.28 -18.84
CA THR A 249 -17.88 -46.20 -18.23
C THR A 249 -19.29 -45.64 -18.27
N LEU A 250 -19.45 -44.32 -18.04
CA LEU A 250 -20.75 -43.65 -18.15
C LEU A 250 -21.28 -43.63 -19.60
N ARG A 251 -20.37 -43.52 -20.58
CA ARG A 251 -20.62 -43.25 -22.00
C ARG A 251 -21.34 -41.92 -22.24
N ALA A 252 -21.44 -41.53 -23.50
CA ALA A 252 -22.18 -40.34 -23.91
C ALA A 252 -23.63 -40.69 -24.28
N LEU A 253 -24.58 -39.84 -23.89
CA LEU A 253 -25.99 -39.95 -24.27
C LEU A 253 -26.28 -39.01 -25.44
N ARG A 254 -26.85 -39.54 -26.53
CA ARG A 254 -27.30 -38.72 -27.66
C ARG A 254 -28.70 -38.17 -27.42
N PHE A 255 -28.87 -36.86 -27.62
CA PHE A 255 -30.18 -36.20 -27.63
C PHE A 255 -30.51 -35.67 -29.04
N VAL A 256 -31.80 -35.57 -29.35
CA VAL A 256 -32.30 -35.19 -30.69
C VAL A 256 -33.04 -33.85 -30.71
N GLN A 257 -33.51 -33.41 -29.55
CA GLN A 257 -34.25 -32.17 -29.38
C GLN A 257 -33.98 -31.59 -27.99
N TRP A 258 -34.08 -30.27 -27.87
CA TRP A 258 -34.10 -29.59 -26.58
C TRP A 258 -35.16 -28.49 -26.56
N GLU A 259 -35.68 -28.21 -25.36
CA GLU A 259 -36.66 -27.17 -25.09
C GLU A 259 -36.18 -26.29 -23.91
N GLY A 260 -36.35 -24.97 -24.03
CA GLY A 260 -36.06 -24.04 -22.94
C GLY A 260 -37.21 -24.01 -21.93
N VAL A 261 -36.90 -24.24 -20.67
CA VAL A 261 -37.84 -24.18 -19.55
C VAL A 261 -37.32 -23.18 -18.53
N GLU A 262 -38.16 -22.23 -18.13
CA GLU A 262 -37.84 -21.30 -17.05
C GLU A 262 -38.23 -21.91 -15.70
N GLU A 263 -37.25 -22.10 -14.82
CA GLU A 263 -37.46 -22.55 -13.44
C GLU A 263 -37.11 -21.37 -12.51
N GLY A 264 -38.10 -20.50 -12.25
CA GLY A 264 -37.92 -19.28 -11.45
C GLY A 264 -37.16 -18.17 -12.20
N ARG A 265 -35.93 -17.85 -11.77
CA ARG A 265 -35.03 -16.87 -12.43
C ARG A 265 -33.89 -17.54 -13.20
N GLU A 266 -33.90 -18.87 -13.32
CA GLU A 266 -32.84 -19.64 -13.95
C GLU A 266 -33.33 -20.30 -15.25
N ASN A 267 -32.50 -20.23 -16.29
CA ASN A 267 -32.75 -20.89 -17.57
C ASN A 267 -32.31 -22.34 -17.49
N VAL A 268 -33.23 -23.26 -17.76
CA VAL A 268 -32.98 -24.70 -17.76
C VAL A 268 -33.36 -25.28 -19.11
N TRP A 269 -32.66 -26.33 -19.54
CA TRP A 269 -32.85 -26.94 -20.86
C TRP A 269 -33.30 -28.39 -20.71
N ARG A 270 -34.50 -28.73 -21.19
CA ARG A 270 -35.01 -30.10 -21.22
C ARG A 270 -34.54 -30.77 -22.50
N LEU A 271 -33.85 -31.90 -22.38
CA LEU A 271 -33.22 -32.66 -23.46
C LEU A 271 -33.98 -33.97 -23.69
N THR A 272 -34.37 -34.23 -24.93
CA THR A 272 -35.04 -35.47 -25.34
C THR A 272 -34.01 -36.48 -25.86
N PRO A 273 -33.81 -37.63 -25.19
CA PRO A 273 -32.86 -38.65 -25.63
C PRO A 273 -33.31 -39.28 -26.95
N LYS A 274 -32.34 -39.77 -27.75
CA LYS A 274 -32.64 -40.45 -29.03
C LYS A 274 -33.42 -41.77 -28.84
N SER A 275 -33.12 -42.50 -27.77
CA SER A 275 -33.74 -43.78 -27.41
C SER A 275 -34.01 -43.82 -25.90
N LEU A 276 -35.16 -44.37 -25.50
CA LEU A 276 -35.50 -44.56 -24.09
C LEU A 276 -34.66 -45.66 -23.43
N ASP A 277 -34.16 -46.62 -24.20
CA ASP A 277 -33.28 -47.68 -23.68
C ASP A 277 -31.89 -47.12 -23.36
N ASP A 278 -31.31 -46.31 -24.27
CA ASP A 278 -30.05 -45.59 -24.04
C ASP A 278 -30.16 -44.67 -22.81
N TYR A 279 -31.31 -44.03 -22.63
CA TYR A 279 -31.59 -43.20 -21.45
C TYR A 279 -31.62 -44.00 -20.14
N ARG A 280 -32.29 -45.16 -20.13
CA ARG A 280 -32.34 -46.05 -18.95
C ARG A 280 -30.95 -46.55 -18.61
N GLU A 281 -30.18 -46.99 -19.61
CA GLU A 281 -28.82 -47.48 -19.43
C GLU A 281 -27.88 -46.37 -18.90
N PHE A 282 -27.96 -45.17 -19.45
CA PHE A 282 -27.20 -44.01 -18.96
C PHE A 282 -27.57 -43.64 -17.51
N ARG A 283 -28.85 -43.68 -17.16
CA ARG A 283 -29.33 -43.41 -15.81
C ARG A 283 -28.89 -44.47 -14.79
N GLU A 284 -28.87 -45.74 -15.20
CA GLU A 284 -28.36 -46.84 -14.38
C GLU A 284 -26.86 -46.69 -14.13
N ARG A 285 -26.08 -46.44 -15.19
CA ARG A 285 -24.64 -46.16 -15.10
C ARG A 285 -24.33 -44.96 -14.20
N TRP A 286 -25.10 -43.89 -14.34
CA TRP A 286 -24.96 -42.69 -13.50
C TRP A 286 -25.14 -43.03 -12.01
N ARG A 287 -26.11 -43.88 -11.67
CA ARG A 287 -26.35 -44.33 -10.29
C ARG A 287 -25.27 -45.27 -9.79
N SER A 288 -24.80 -46.20 -10.62
CA SER A 288 -23.77 -47.18 -10.22
C SER A 288 -22.40 -46.55 -9.98
N LEU A 289 -22.10 -45.41 -10.63
CA LEU A 289 -20.83 -44.71 -10.48
C LEU A 289 -20.74 -43.84 -9.22
N GLU A 290 -21.82 -43.74 -8.42
CA GLU A 290 -21.87 -42.98 -7.15
C GLU A 290 -21.27 -41.57 -7.25
N LEU A 291 -21.53 -40.88 -8.37
CA LEU A 291 -20.92 -39.59 -8.67
C LEU A 291 -21.31 -38.53 -7.63
N PRO A 292 -20.39 -37.63 -7.23
CA PRO A 292 -20.69 -36.53 -6.31
C PRO A 292 -21.85 -35.65 -6.78
N SER A 293 -22.61 -35.07 -5.86
CA SER A 293 -23.77 -34.22 -6.17
C SER A 293 -23.44 -32.96 -6.98
N ASN A 294 -22.18 -32.51 -6.94
CA ASN A 294 -21.68 -31.35 -7.69
C ASN A 294 -21.07 -31.71 -9.06
N THR A 295 -21.25 -32.94 -9.52
CA THR A 295 -20.74 -33.41 -10.81
C THR A 295 -21.30 -32.59 -11.97
N GLN A 296 -20.42 -32.25 -12.90
CA GLN A 296 -20.76 -31.48 -14.09
C GLN A 296 -20.70 -32.33 -15.35
N VAL A 297 -21.54 -31.98 -16.32
CA VAL A 297 -21.61 -32.58 -17.64
C VAL A 297 -21.46 -31.50 -18.70
N ASP A 298 -20.94 -31.89 -19.85
CA ASP A 298 -20.77 -31.03 -21.02
C ASP A 298 -21.77 -31.42 -22.12
N LEU A 299 -22.22 -30.42 -22.88
CA LEU A 299 -23.07 -30.57 -24.06
C LEU A 299 -22.26 -30.36 -25.35
N GLY A 300 -21.74 -31.45 -25.90
CA GLY A 300 -20.97 -31.45 -27.14
C GLY A 300 -21.82 -31.56 -28.39
N VAL A 301 -21.31 -31.01 -29.49
CA VAL A 301 -21.86 -31.25 -30.84
C VAL A 301 -21.40 -32.61 -31.38
N GLU A 302 -20.19 -33.02 -31.00
CA GLU A 302 -19.55 -34.28 -31.37
C GLU A 302 -19.42 -35.18 -30.12
N PRO A 303 -19.30 -36.50 -30.31
CA PRO A 303 -19.01 -37.40 -29.20
C PRO A 303 -17.63 -37.09 -28.59
N PRO A 304 -17.46 -37.28 -27.28
CA PRO A 304 -16.18 -37.06 -26.61
C PRO A 304 -15.13 -38.08 -27.07
N ASP A 305 -13.88 -37.64 -27.20
CA ASP A 305 -12.72 -38.52 -27.39
C ASP A 305 -12.18 -38.95 -26.01
N TRP A 306 -12.28 -40.25 -25.72
CA TRP A 306 -11.81 -40.83 -24.46
C TRP A 306 -10.35 -41.32 -24.52
N ALA A 307 -9.69 -41.21 -25.68
CA ALA A 307 -8.27 -41.56 -25.85
C ALA A 307 -7.32 -40.35 -25.68
N GLU A 308 -7.84 -39.22 -25.20
CA GLU A 308 -7.08 -37.97 -25.08
C GLU A 308 -5.96 -38.05 -24.02
N GLU A 309 -4.75 -37.65 -24.43
CA GLU A 309 -3.60 -37.45 -23.53
C GLU A 309 -3.56 -36.02 -22.96
N LEU A 310 -3.06 -35.88 -21.74
CA LEU A 310 -2.85 -34.56 -21.12
C LEU A 310 -1.65 -33.84 -21.77
N VAL A 311 -1.94 -32.92 -22.68
CA VAL A 311 -0.91 -32.04 -23.27
C VAL A 311 -1.03 -30.61 -22.73
N THR A 312 0.09 -29.89 -22.64
CA THR A 312 0.12 -28.50 -22.17
C THR A 312 -0.53 -27.51 -23.14
N GLU A 313 -0.63 -27.83 -24.42
CA GLU A 313 -1.23 -26.95 -25.43
C GLU A 313 -2.77 -26.96 -25.39
N GLU A 314 -3.39 -25.84 -25.74
CA GLU A 314 -4.84 -25.72 -25.83
C GLU A 314 -5.34 -26.28 -27.16
N ALA A 315 -6.05 -27.41 -27.11
CA ALA A 315 -7.01 -27.72 -28.16
C ALA A 315 -8.07 -26.60 -28.14
N LYS A 316 -8.10 -25.77 -29.18
CA LYS A 316 -9.01 -24.62 -29.34
C LYS A 316 -10.51 -24.96 -29.28
N ALA A 317 -10.87 -26.25 -29.20
CA ALA A 317 -12.25 -26.73 -29.32
C ALA A 317 -13.13 -26.49 -28.07
N ASP A 318 -12.55 -26.28 -26.89
CA ASP A 318 -13.26 -26.55 -25.62
C ASP A 318 -13.78 -25.31 -24.85
N GLN A 319 -13.44 -24.09 -25.28
CA GLN A 319 -13.76 -22.86 -24.51
C GLN A 319 -15.25 -22.49 -24.53
N ASN A 320 -16.08 -23.14 -25.34
CA ASN A 320 -17.44 -22.68 -25.62
C ASN A 320 -18.49 -23.81 -25.54
N THR A 321 -18.16 -24.92 -24.87
CA THR A 321 -19.06 -26.06 -24.64
C THR A 321 -19.93 -25.76 -23.41
N PRO A 322 -21.28 -25.77 -23.52
CA PRO A 322 -22.16 -25.55 -22.37
C PRO A 322 -21.93 -26.60 -21.29
N ARG A 323 -21.67 -26.16 -20.05
CA ARG A 323 -21.42 -27.01 -18.88
C ARG A 323 -22.45 -26.79 -17.79
N GLY A 324 -22.89 -27.86 -17.15
CA GLY A 324 -23.99 -27.79 -16.19
C GLY A 324 -24.14 -29.05 -15.34
N SER A 325 -25.17 -29.05 -14.50
CA SER A 325 -25.65 -30.24 -13.78
C SER A 325 -26.91 -30.79 -14.46
N ILE A 326 -27.28 -32.04 -14.13
CA ILE A 326 -28.46 -32.70 -14.70
C ILE A 326 -29.43 -33.17 -13.62
N ARG A 327 -30.71 -33.19 -13.98
CA ARG A 327 -31.81 -33.80 -13.24
C ARG A 327 -32.55 -34.77 -14.16
N PHE A 328 -32.77 -35.99 -13.70
CA PHE A 328 -33.47 -37.04 -14.46
C PHE A 328 -34.99 -36.91 -14.30
N GLU A 329 -35.73 -36.90 -15.41
CA GLU A 329 -37.21 -36.98 -15.44
C GLU A 329 -37.70 -38.35 -15.94
N ARG A 330 -38.99 -38.51 -16.22
CA ARG A 330 -39.56 -39.79 -16.68
C ARG A 330 -39.05 -40.18 -18.08
N ASP A 331 -38.97 -39.22 -18.98
CA ASP A 331 -38.67 -39.38 -20.42
C ASP A 331 -37.63 -38.38 -20.96
N ALA A 332 -37.09 -37.51 -20.10
CA ALA A 332 -36.16 -36.45 -20.49
C ALA A 332 -35.07 -36.20 -19.43
N ILE A 333 -34.02 -35.47 -19.82
CA ILE A 333 -33.00 -34.94 -18.92
C ILE A 333 -33.11 -33.43 -18.86
N VAL A 334 -33.15 -32.89 -17.67
CA VAL A 334 -33.14 -31.45 -17.44
C VAL A 334 -31.70 -31.01 -17.15
N PHE A 335 -31.11 -30.24 -18.05
CA PHE A 335 -29.77 -29.69 -17.91
C PHE A 335 -29.82 -28.25 -17.39
N LYS A 336 -29.14 -28.01 -16.28
CA LYS A 336 -29.03 -26.70 -15.64
C LYS A 336 -27.61 -26.15 -15.84
N PRO A 337 -27.42 -25.04 -16.58
CA PRO A 337 -26.11 -24.43 -16.79
C PRO A 337 -25.43 -24.05 -15.46
N ALA A 338 -24.12 -24.27 -15.37
CA ALA A 338 -23.33 -23.93 -14.19
C ALA A 338 -22.97 -22.43 -14.12
N SER A 339 -23.18 -21.68 -15.20
CA SER A 339 -22.92 -20.25 -15.29
C SER A 339 -24.17 -19.52 -15.75
N THR A 340 -24.42 -18.37 -15.15
CA THR A 340 -25.54 -17.45 -15.46
C THR A 340 -25.22 -16.49 -16.60
N ARG A 341 -24.09 -16.68 -17.30
CA ARG A 341 -23.75 -15.83 -18.46
C ARG A 341 -24.84 -15.96 -19.53
N PRO A 342 -25.34 -14.83 -20.06
CA PRO A 342 -26.35 -14.86 -21.12
C PRO A 342 -25.80 -15.60 -22.35
N GLY A 343 -26.58 -16.53 -22.89
CA GLY A 343 -26.23 -17.28 -24.12
C GLY A 343 -25.71 -18.71 -23.94
N ILE A 344 -25.63 -19.25 -22.71
CA ILE A 344 -25.28 -20.66 -22.50
C ILE A 344 -26.51 -21.54 -22.82
N ARG A 345 -26.55 -22.05 -24.05
CA ARG A 345 -27.59 -22.94 -24.58
C ARG A 345 -26.98 -24.04 -25.44
N PRO A 346 -27.67 -25.18 -25.63
CA PRO A 346 -27.24 -26.18 -26.62
C PRO A 346 -27.17 -25.52 -28.01
N LYS A 347 -26.04 -25.69 -28.72
CA LYS A 347 -25.78 -24.99 -29.99
C LYS A 347 -26.56 -25.55 -31.18
N LYS A 348 -26.90 -26.84 -31.12
CA LYS A 348 -27.62 -27.58 -32.16
C LYS A 348 -28.82 -28.30 -31.54
N PRO A 349 -29.86 -28.63 -32.33
CA PRO A 349 -31.02 -29.38 -31.84
C PRO A 349 -30.66 -30.80 -31.38
N GLU A 350 -29.73 -31.45 -32.09
CA GLU A 350 -29.12 -32.72 -31.67
C GLU A 350 -27.69 -32.54 -31.16
N GLY A 351 -27.25 -33.45 -30.29
CA GLY A 351 -25.92 -33.44 -29.72
C GLY A 351 -25.68 -34.57 -28.72
N TRP A 352 -24.62 -34.41 -27.93
CA TRP A 352 -24.15 -35.40 -26.97
C TRP A 352 -24.03 -34.81 -25.56
N LEU A 353 -24.47 -35.58 -24.57
CA LEU A 353 -24.34 -35.30 -23.15
C LEU A 353 -23.33 -36.29 -22.56
N TYR A 354 -22.28 -35.81 -21.91
CA TYR A 354 -21.24 -36.65 -21.31
C TYR A 354 -20.62 -36.00 -20.07
N LEU A 355 -19.91 -36.80 -19.27
CA LEU A 355 -19.23 -36.33 -18.06
C LEU A 355 -18.18 -35.27 -18.41
N SER A 356 -18.19 -34.15 -17.69
CA SER A 356 -17.22 -33.08 -17.96
C SER A 356 -15.84 -33.42 -17.40
N LEU A 357 -14.84 -33.51 -18.28
CA LEU A 357 -13.44 -33.73 -17.90
C LEU A 357 -12.62 -32.44 -17.80
N ALA A 358 -13.18 -31.29 -18.18
CA ALA A 358 -12.43 -30.05 -18.28
C ALA A 358 -11.87 -29.55 -16.93
N GLY A 359 -12.54 -29.86 -15.81
CA GLY A 359 -12.01 -29.58 -14.48
C GLY A 359 -10.72 -30.37 -14.20
N HIS A 360 -10.78 -31.69 -14.39
CA HIS A 360 -9.62 -32.58 -14.29
C HIS A 360 -8.51 -32.20 -15.27
N ARG A 361 -8.86 -31.89 -16.52
CA ARG A 361 -7.93 -31.41 -17.55
C ARG A 361 -7.21 -30.14 -17.12
N THR A 362 -7.94 -29.15 -16.59
CA THR A 362 -7.36 -27.89 -16.11
C THR A 362 -6.40 -28.12 -14.95
N VAL A 363 -6.77 -28.97 -13.98
CA VAL A 363 -5.89 -29.33 -12.84
C VAL A 363 -4.65 -30.06 -13.32
N GLY A 364 -4.79 -31.05 -14.20
CA GLY A 364 -3.68 -31.80 -14.79
C GLY A 364 -2.71 -30.90 -15.55
N LYS A 365 -3.22 -30.01 -16.43
CA LYS A 365 -2.38 -29.03 -17.14
C LYS A 365 -1.64 -28.08 -16.20
N ARG A 366 -2.29 -27.60 -15.13
CA ARG A 366 -1.65 -26.75 -14.11
C ARG A 366 -0.52 -27.48 -13.39
N ARG A 367 -0.70 -28.77 -13.06
CA ARG A 367 0.34 -29.60 -12.44
C ARG A 367 1.51 -29.84 -13.38
N LEU A 368 1.27 -30.14 -14.66
CA LEU A 368 2.32 -30.30 -15.67
C LEU A 368 3.12 -28.99 -15.85
N ALA A 369 2.43 -27.85 -15.98
CA ALA A 369 3.08 -26.55 -16.08
C ALA A 369 3.88 -26.20 -14.80
N ALA A 370 3.37 -26.55 -13.62
CA ALA A 370 4.10 -26.39 -12.37
C ALA A 370 5.38 -27.23 -12.35
N LYS A 371 5.32 -28.50 -12.75
CA LYS A 371 6.49 -29.38 -12.87
C LYS A 371 7.52 -28.81 -13.84
N GLN A 372 7.10 -28.40 -15.05
CA GLN A 372 8.01 -27.79 -16.02
C GLN A 372 8.73 -26.55 -15.44
N SER A 373 8.03 -25.75 -14.64
CA SER A 373 8.63 -24.60 -13.95
C SER A 373 9.59 -24.99 -12.82
N ILE A 374 9.40 -26.14 -12.18
CA ILE A 374 10.32 -26.70 -11.18
C ILE A 374 11.57 -27.22 -11.88
N ASP A 375 11.40 -28.02 -12.95
CA ASP A 375 12.49 -28.60 -13.72
C ASP A 375 13.39 -27.54 -14.36
N SER A 376 12.80 -26.47 -14.87
CA SER A 376 13.55 -25.37 -15.48
C SER A 376 14.25 -24.45 -14.46
N GLY A 377 13.98 -24.61 -13.15
CA GLY A 377 14.51 -23.73 -12.10
C GLY A 377 14.11 -22.26 -12.23
N LYS A 378 13.05 -21.92 -12.99
CA LYS A 378 12.72 -20.53 -13.36
C LYS A 378 12.38 -19.63 -12.17
N ARG A 379 11.79 -20.20 -11.11
CA ARG A 379 11.37 -19.47 -9.90
C ARG A 379 12.30 -19.77 -8.72
N LEU A 380 12.10 -20.92 -8.08
CA LEU A 380 12.95 -21.41 -6.99
C LEU A 380 13.98 -22.39 -7.56
N ARG A 381 15.21 -21.93 -7.76
CA ARG A 381 16.28 -22.69 -8.42
C ARG A 381 16.61 -24.00 -7.68
N GLN A 382 16.61 -23.97 -6.36
CA GLN A 382 16.88 -25.15 -5.52
C GLN A 382 15.69 -26.09 -5.32
N LEU A 383 14.47 -25.75 -5.79
CA LEU A 383 13.27 -26.52 -5.44
C LEU A 383 13.32 -27.96 -5.97
N LYS A 384 13.80 -28.15 -7.21
CA LYS A 384 13.97 -29.49 -7.79
C LYS A 384 14.83 -30.38 -6.89
N TRP A 385 15.98 -29.85 -6.48
CA TRP A 385 16.97 -30.52 -5.64
C TRP A 385 16.40 -30.90 -4.28
N LEU A 386 15.70 -29.97 -3.63
CA LEU A 386 15.06 -30.19 -2.34
C LEU A 386 13.99 -31.29 -2.41
N LEU A 387 13.19 -31.31 -3.48
CA LEU A 387 12.15 -32.34 -3.68
C LEU A 387 12.74 -33.73 -3.92
N GLU A 388 13.92 -33.82 -4.54
CA GLU A 388 14.67 -35.08 -4.72
C GLU A 388 15.54 -35.45 -3.51
N GLY A 389 15.43 -34.71 -2.39
CA GLY A 389 16.17 -35.01 -1.15
C GLY A 389 17.66 -34.68 -1.20
N VAL A 390 18.11 -33.93 -2.20
CA VAL A 390 19.51 -33.50 -2.33
C VAL A 390 19.74 -32.26 -1.48
N THR A 391 20.85 -32.24 -0.73
CA THR A 391 21.24 -31.09 0.08
C THR A 391 21.63 -29.92 -0.82
N VAL A 392 21.08 -28.74 -0.53
CA VAL A 392 21.33 -27.53 -1.31
C VAL A 392 22.03 -26.46 -0.48
N PRO A 393 22.84 -25.62 -1.12
CA PRO A 393 23.36 -24.43 -0.47
C PRO A 393 22.22 -23.47 -0.09
N ALA A 394 22.16 -23.04 1.17
CA ALA A 394 21.28 -21.96 1.59
C ALA A 394 21.85 -20.60 1.14
N ALA A 395 21.00 -19.74 0.55
CA ALA A 395 21.36 -18.36 0.23
C ALA A 395 21.42 -17.55 1.54
N ARG A 396 22.50 -16.78 1.74
CA ARG A 396 22.54 -15.85 2.87
C ARG A 396 21.69 -14.62 2.55
N ARG A 397 20.91 -14.16 3.52
CA ARG A 397 20.09 -12.95 3.43
C ARG A 397 20.25 -12.12 4.70
N ARG A 398 19.90 -10.84 4.60
CA ARG A 398 19.79 -10.00 5.80
C ARG A 398 18.70 -10.56 6.69
N THR A 399 19.02 -10.73 7.97
CA THR A 399 18.06 -11.20 8.97
C THR A 399 17.01 -10.13 9.21
N MET A 400 15.75 -10.51 9.05
CA MET A 400 14.59 -9.70 9.40
C MET A 400 14.20 -9.98 10.85
N ASN A 401 14.03 -8.92 11.63
CA ASN A 401 13.43 -9.05 12.96
C ASN A 401 11.93 -9.34 12.80
N GLY A 402 11.43 -10.45 13.35
CA GLY A 402 10.02 -10.84 13.20
C GLY A 402 9.04 -10.18 14.16
N LEU A 403 9.52 -9.55 15.24
CA LEU A 403 8.68 -9.01 16.32
C LEU A 403 8.66 -7.48 16.29
N THR A 404 7.89 -6.92 15.37
CA THR A 404 7.58 -5.48 15.33
C THR A 404 6.30 -5.19 16.13
N PRO A 405 6.09 -3.94 16.60
CA PRO A 405 4.86 -3.57 17.31
C PRO A 405 3.59 -3.94 16.56
N TYR A 406 3.58 -3.75 15.23
CA TYR A 406 2.44 -4.06 14.37
C TYR A 406 2.19 -5.57 14.22
N ALA A 407 3.25 -6.39 14.17
CA ALA A 407 3.13 -7.85 14.16
C ALA A 407 2.62 -8.37 15.52
N LEU A 408 3.06 -7.77 16.64
CA LEU A 408 2.69 -8.18 18.00
C LEU A 408 1.18 -8.03 18.28
N GLU A 409 0.52 -7.04 17.68
CA GLU A 409 -0.93 -6.80 17.79
C GLU A 409 -1.79 -7.99 17.33
N THR A 410 -1.24 -8.91 16.52
CA THR A 410 -1.97 -10.09 16.04
C THR A 410 -2.11 -11.19 17.10
N PHE A 411 -1.30 -11.14 18.16
CA PHE A 411 -1.30 -12.14 19.21
C PHE A 411 -2.24 -11.74 20.34
N LYS A 412 -2.97 -12.72 20.89
CA LYS A 412 -3.84 -12.48 22.05
C LYS A 412 -2.99 -12.01 23.23
N GLY A 413 -3.28 -10.82 23.76
CA GLY A 413 -2.49 -10.20 24.83
C GLY A 413 -1.18 -9.55 24.37
N GLY A 414 -0.97 -9.38 23.06
CA GLY A 414 0.16 -8.65 22.48
C GLY A 414 1.52 -9.35 22.59
N LYS A 415 1.56 -10.64 22.97
CA LYS A 415 2.80 -11.41 23.12
C LYS A 415 2.66 -12.83 22.53
N PRO A 416 3.52 -13.22 21.56
CA PRO A 416 3.59 -14.59 21.08
C PRO A 416 4.24 -15.53 22.09
N THR A 417 3.96 -16.82 21.99
CA THR A 417 4.74 -17.86 22.68
C THR A 417 6.13 -17.99 22.07
N GLU A 418 7.10 -18.57 22.80
CA GLU A 418 8.45 -18.80 22.29
C GLU A 418 8.46 -19.61 20.99
N LYS A 419 7.58 -20.61 20.86
CA LYS A 419 7.43 -21.41 19.63
C LYS A 419 6.83 -20.60 18.49
N GLN A 420 5.93 -19.67 18.74
CA GLN A 420 5.39 -18.76 17.73
C GLN A 420 6.43 -17.74 17.28
N ALA A 421 7.23 -17.20 18.21
CA ALA A 421 8.34 -16.32 17.90
C ALA A 421 9.42 -17.02 17.06
N LEU A 422 9.77 -18.27 17.42
CA LEU A 422 10.68 -19.10 16.62
C LEU A 422 10.11 -19.40 15.24
N ALA A 423 8.80 -19.68 15.14
CA ALA A 423 8.15 -19.92 13.85
C ALA A 423 8.17 -18.67 12.95
N LEU A 424 7.96 -17.48 13.53
CA LEU A 424 8.09 -16.20 12.84
C LEU A 424 9.52 -15.97 12.34
N ASP A 425 10.51 -16.12 13.23
CA ASP A 425 11.92 -15.95 12.91
C ASP A 425 12.36 -16.93 11.81
N ALA A 426 12.04 -18.22 11.95
CA ALA A 426 12.34 -19.23 10.95
C ALA A 426 11.68 -18.91 9.60
N ALA A 427 10.40 -18.52 9.58
CA ALA A 427 9.71 -18.22 8.33
C ALA A 427 10.22 -16.97 7.61
N LEU A 428 10.66 -15.96 8.35
CA LEU A 428 11.22 -14.72 7.78
C LEU A 428 12.67 -14.88 7.34
N ASN A 429 13.46 -15.66 8.07
CA ASN A 429 14.90 -15.75 7.88
C ASN A 429 15.36 -16.99 7.10
N THR A 430 14.44 -17.92 6.79
CA THR A 430 14.72 -19.02 5.86
C THR A 430 14.59 -18.52 4.42
N PRO A 431 15.64 -18.64 3.59
CA PRO A 431 15.68 -18.04 2.25
C PRO A 431 14.77 -18.72 1.22
N ASP A 432 14.37 -19.97 1.47
CA ASP A 432 13.65 -20.82 0.53
C ASP A 432 12.33 -21.36 1.09
N ILE A 433 12.36 -22.40 1.92
CA ILE A 433 11.18 -23.12 2.38
C ILE A 433 11.24 -23.30 3.89
N ALA A 434 10.31 -22.67 4.60
CA ALA A 434 10.08 -22.90 6.02
C ALA A 434 8.86 -23.81 6.22
N ILE A 435 9.03 -24.89 6.97
CA ILE A 435 7.93 -25.77 7.36
C ILE A 435 7.59 -25.52 8.83
N ILE A 436 6.40 -24.97 9.08
CA ILE A 436 5.90 -24.70 10.43
C ILE A 436 4.84 -25.74 10.79
N ILE A 437 5.14 -26.57 11.78
CA ILE A 437 4.20 -27.59 12.27
C ILE A 437 3.44 -27.02 13.47
N GLY A 438 2.14 -26.82 13.30
CA GLY A 438 1.24 -26.41 14.38
C GLY A 438 0.14 -27.43 14.60
N PRO A 439 0.05 -28.09 15.76
CA PRO A 439 -1.13 -28.84 16.18
C PRO A 439 -2.42 -27.98 16.24
N PRO A 440 -3.61 -28.58 16.36
CA PRO A 440 -4.86 -27.82 16.55
C PRO A 440 -4.77 -26.87 17.75
N GLY A 441 -5.30 -25.64 17.62
CA GLY A 441 -5.33 -24.67 18.73
C GLY A 441 -4.04 -23.89 19.01
N THR A 442 -2.90 -24.17 18.35
CA THR A 442 -1.61 -23.50 18.64
C THR A 442 -1.45 -22.09 18.05
N GLY A 443 -2.52 -21.50 17.52
CA GLY A 443 -2.50 -20.13 16.98
C GLY A 443 -1.83 -19.99 15.60
N LYS A 444 -1.83 -21.04 14.76
CA LYS A 444 -1.30 -21.01 13.38
C LYS A 444 -1.72 -19.76 12.59
N THR A 445 -3.01 -19.40 12.66
CA THR A 445 -3.54 -18.23 11.97
C THR A 445 -2.98 -16.91 12.53
N GLN A 446 -2.62 -16.83 13.81
CA GLN A 446 -1.96 -15.65 14.39
C GLN A 446 -0.54 -15.50 13.82
N VAL A 447 0.20 -16.61 13.68
CA VAL A 447 1.53 -16.62 13.06
C VAL A 447 1.44 -16.20 11.58
N ILE A 448 0.45 -16.68 10.82
CA ILE A 448 0.22 -16.27 9.43
C ILE A 448 -0.05 -14.76 9.34
N ALA A 449 -0.94 -14.24 10.19
CA ALA A 449 -1.26 -12.81 10.20
C ALA A 449 -0.04 -11.95 10.57
N ALA A 450 0.76 -12.37 11.56
CA ALA A 450 2.00 -11.70 11.95
C ALA A 450 3.03 -11.68 10.79
N LEU A 451 3.17 -12.78 10.05
CA LEU A 451 4.04 -12.86 8.88
C LEU A 451 3.60 -11.89 7.78
N GLN A 452 2.30 -11.84 7.48
CA GLN A 452 1.78 -10.91 6.48
C GLN A 452 2.07 -9.45 6.85
N ARG A 453 1.81 -9.07 8.12
CA ARG A 453 2.08 -7.72 8.61
C ARG A 453 3.56 -7.37 8.50
N ARG A 454 4.45 -8.30 8.89
CA ARG A 454 5.89 -8.07 8.85
C ARG A 454 6.42 -7.94 7.42
N LEU A 455 5.96 -8.80 6.50
CA LEU A 455 6.32 -8.71 5.08
C LEU A 455 5.81 -7.41 4.44
N ALA A 456 4.63 -6.95 4.86
CA ALA A 456 4.06 -5.70 4.38
C ALA A 456 4.84 -4.47 4.88
N GLU A 457 5.32 -4.47 6.12
CA GLU A 457 6.22 -3.42 6.64
C GLU A 457 7.54 -3.35 5.87
N GLU A 458 8.14 -4.50 5.56
CA GLU A 458 9.41 -4.54 4.80
C GLU A 458 9.26 -3.98 3.39
N THR A 459 8.04 -4.00 2.84
CA THR A 459 7.79 -3.67 1.44
C THR A 459 7.13 -2.31 1.23
N GLN A 460 7.10 -1.45 2.25
CA GLN A 460 6.42 -0.13 2.25
C GLN A 460 6.75 0.78 1.05
N ASP A 461 7.88 0.58 0.36
CA ASP A 461 8.26 1.36 -0.84
C ASP A 461 7.80 0.75 -2.19
N ARG A 462 7.10 -0.38 -2.19
CA ARG A 462 6.63 -1.05 -3.41
C ARG A 462 5.14 -1.39 -3.32
N ASN A 463 4.48 -1.46 -4.47
CA ASN A 463 3.05 -1.76 -4.58
C ASN A 463 2.73 -3.09 -3.88
N ILE A 464 2.09 -3.04 -2.70
CA ILE A 464 1.83 -4.19 -1.80
C ILE A 464 0.88 -5.21 -2.46
N ALA A 465 0.06 -4.75 -3.41
CA ALA A 465 -0.86 -5.60 -4.16
C ALA A 465 -0.11 -6.75 -4.86
N ALA A 466 -0.60 -7.98 -4.65
CA ALA A 466 -0.12 -9.22 -5.27
C ALA A 466 1.29 -9.71 -4.87
N GLN A 467 1.86 -9.24 -3.76
CA GLN A 467 3.18 -9.71 -3.30
C GLN A 467 3.13 -10.99 -2.44
N VAL A 468 2.05 -11.17 -1.67
CA VAL A 468 1.87 -12.34 -0.79
C VAL A 468 0.70 -13.17 -1.31
N LEU A 469 0.97 -14.44 -1.65
CA LEU A 469 -0.05 -15.42 -2.03
C LEU A 469 -0.32 -16.35 -0.86
N ILE A 470 -1.56 -16.33 -0.37
CA ILE A 470 -2.05 -17.34 0.57
C ILE A 470 -2.87 -18.37 -0.22
N SER A 471 -2.56 -19.64 -0.01
CA SER A 471 -3.30 -20.75 -0.59
C SER A 471 -3.56 -21.82 0.45
N SER A 472 -4.66 -22.54 0.28
CA SER A 472 -4.99 -23.74 1.03
C SER A 472 -5.76 -24.69 0.13
N PHE A 473 -5.71 -25.99 0.46
CA PHE A 473 -6.51 -26.99 -0.22
C PHE A 473 -8.02 -26.79 0.01
N GLN A 474 -8.41 -26.32 1.19
CA GLN A 474 -9.80 -26.03 1.56
C GLN A 474 -10.08 -24.53 1.52
N HIS A 475 -11.25 -24.14 1.00
CA HIS A 475 -11.67 -22.74 0.93
C HIS A 475 -11.79 -22.09 2.32
N ASP A 476 -12.39 -22.78 3.30
CA ASP A 476 -12.61 -22.25 4.65
C ASP A 476 -11.31 -21.86 5.36
N ALA A 477 -10.21 -22.56 5.07
CA ALA A 477 -8.90 -22.25 5.65
C ALA A 477 -8.31 -20.95 5.08
N VAL A 478 -8.61 -20.63 3.81
CA VAL A 478 -8.23 -19.35 3.20
C VAL A 478 -9.06 -18.22 3.82
N ASP A 479 -10.38 -18.42 3.94
CA ASP A 479 -11.28 -17.40 4.50
C ASP A 479 -10.92 -17.10 5.97
N ASN A 480 -10.61 -18.12 6.76
CA ASN A 480 -10.11 -17.94 8.14
C ASN A 480 -8.78 -17.18 8.24
N ALA A 481 -7.90 -17.30 7.23
CA ALA A 481 -6.66 -16.54 7.16
C ALA A 481 -6.91 -15.09 6.73
N LEU A 482 -7.81 -14.86 5.76
CA LEU A 482 -8.19 -13.55 5.26
C LEU A 482 -8.93 -12.71 6.29
N ASP A 483 -9.86 -13.31 7.05
CA ASP A 483 -10.63 -12.62 8.09
C ASP A 483 -9.76 -12.08 9.23
N ARG A 484 -8.56 -12.64 9.41
CA ARG A 484 -7.57 -12.19 10.40
C ARG A 484 -6.44 -11.38 9.78
N SER A 485 -6.38 -11.28 8.46
CA SER A 485 -5.35 -10.53 7.75
C SER A 485 -5.78 -9.09 7.52
N ASP A 486 -5.85 -8.30 8.58
CA ASP A 486 -5.90 -6.84 8.45
C ASP A 486 -4.47 -6.33 8.23
N VAL A 487 -4.05 -6.25 6.96
CA VAL A 487 -2.77 -5.67 6.55
C VAL A 487 -3.00 -4.21 6.17
N PHE A 488 -2.38 -3.29 6.91
CA PHE A 488 -2.66 -1.84 6.88
C PHE A 488 -4.15 -1.49 7.04
N GLY A 489 -4.91 -2.37 7.70
CA GLY A 489 -6.36 -2.22 7.85
C GLY A 489 -7.16 -2.55 6.58
N LEU A 490 -6.56 -3.05 5.49
CA LEU A 490 -7.28 -3.41 4.27
C LEU A 490 -7.62 -4.91 4.25
N PRO A 491 -8.81 -5.30 3.76
CA PRO A 491 -9.16 -6.70 3.55
C PRO A 491 -8.33 -7.29 2.40
N GLY A 492 -7.96 -8.58 2.52
CA GLY A 492 -7.23 -9.27 1.45
C GLY A 492 -8.10 -9.55 0.22
N ALA A 493 -7.52 -9.40 -0.98
CA ALA A 493 -8.19 -9.72 -2.24
C ALA A 493 -8.20 -11.24 -2.51
N ARG A 494 -9.38 -11.81 -2.79
CA ARG A 494 -9.54 -13.24 -3.11
C ARG A 494 -9.48 -13.48 -4.61
N VAL A 495 -8.61 -14.39 -5.04
CA VAL A 495 -8.55 -14.85 -6.44
C VAL A 495 -9.10 -16.28 -6.54
N GLY A 496 -10.25 -16.45 -7.20
CA GLY A 496 -10.85 -17.75 -7.52
C GLY A 496 -11.94 -18.25 -6.55
N GLY A 497 -13.01 -18.77 -7.14
CA GLY A 497 -14.20 -19.33 -6.47
C GLY A 497 -15.42 -19.29 -7.38
N LYS A 498 -16.44 -20.13 -7.12
CA LYS A 498 -17.74 -20.16 -7.84
C LYS A 498 -18.61 -18.90 -7.59
N ARG A 499 -18.01 -17.78 -7.21
CA ARG A 499 -18.68 -16.58 -6.72
C ARG A 499 -18.33 -15.43 -7.66
N GLY A 500 -19.35 -14.88 -8.31
CA GLY A 500 -19.21 -13.82 -9.30
C GLY A 500 -18.85 -12.48 -8.68
N ALA A 501 -18.62 -11.48 -9.53
CA ALA A 501 -18.22 -10.10 -9.20
C ALA A 501 -19.14 -9.35 -8.20
N GLN A 502 -20.25 -9.94 -7.76
CA GLN A 502 -21.10 -9.42 -6.68
C GLN A 502 -20.52 -9.65 -5.27
N ASP A 503 -19.60 -10.61 -5.10
CA ASP A 503 -19.10 -10.99 -3.76
C ASP A 503 -17.78 -10.31 -3.33
N GLU A 504 -17.08 -9.58 -4.22
CA GLU A 504 -16.01 -8.65 -3.75
C GLU A 504 -16.60 -7.56 -2.83
N VAL A 505 -17.85 -7.17 -3.10
CA VAL A 505 -18.65 -6.27 -2.24
C VAL A 505 -18.95 -6.95 -0.90
N SER A 506 -19.18 -8.27 -0.88
CA SER A 506 -19.54 -9.04 0.34
C SER A 506 -18.42 -9.14 1.38
N VAL A 507 -17.15 -8.94 1.04
CA VAL A 507 -16.04 -8.92 2.02
C VAL A 507 -15.80 -7.49 2.54
N ILE A 508 -16.10 -6.50 1.72
CA ILE A 508 -15.92 -5.08 2.03
C ILE A 508 -17.01 -4.60 3.00
N ASP A 509 -18.28 -4.97 2.80
CA ASP A 509 -19.37 -4.49 3.65
C ASP A 509 -19.19 -4.88 5.14
N PRO A 510 -18.90 -6.15 5.50
CA PRO A 510 -18.64 -6.51 6.89
C PRO A 510 -17.39 -5.86 7.46
N TRP A 511 -16.40 -5.56 6.62
CA TRP A 511 -15.19 -4.83 7.03
C TRP A 511 -15.51 -3.35 7.31
N LEU A 512 -16.30 -2.70 6.45
CA LEU A 512 -16.77 -1.32 6.62
C LEU A 512 -17.57 -1.17 7.92
N ASP A 513 -18.48 -2.10 8.20
CA ASP A 513 -19.29 -2.11 9.43
C ASP A 513 -18.42 -2.24 10.70
N ARG A 514 -17.40 -3.13 10.67
CA ARG A 514 -16.45 -3.30 11.78
C ARG A 514 -15.61 -2.04 11.99
N GLN A 515 -15.07 -1.45 10.90
CA GLN A 515 -14.29 -0.22 11.00
C GLN A 515 -15.14 0.97 11.45
N GLY A 516 -16.37 1.07 10.97
CA GLY A 516 -17.34 2.06 11.41
C GLY A 516 -17.59 1.94 12.92
N SER A 517 -17.85 0.72 13.40
CA SER A 517 -18.06 0.44 14.84
C SER A 517 -16.83 0.80 15.70
N HIS A 518 -15.63 0.41 15.26
CA HIS A 518 -14.37 0.71 15.96
C HIS A 518 -14.08 2.21 16.04
N LEU A 519 -14.31 2.93 14.94
CA LEU A 519 -14.14 4.38 14.92
C LEU A 519 -15.19 5.07 15.81
N GLN A 520 -16.44 4.59 15.81
CA GLN A 520 -17.48 5.10 16.69
C GLN A 520 -17.14 4.91 18.17
N GLU A 521 -16.61 3.75 18.56
CA GLU A 521 -16.16 3.49 19.94
C GLU A 521 -15.04 4.45 20.35
N LYS A 522 -14.02 4.61 19.50
CA LYS A 522 -12.94 5.58 19.73
C LYS A 522 -13.45 7.03 19.82
N ILE A 523 -14.39 7.40 18.96
CA ILE A 523 -15.02 8.73 18.98
C ILE A 523 -15.80 8.91 20.30
N ALA A 524 -16.54 7.91 20.76
CA ALA A 524 -17.27 7.93 22.02
C ALA A 524 -16.34 8.05 23.24
N GLU A 525 -15.21 7.33 23.26
CA GLU A 525 -14.19 7.49 24.29
C GLU A 525 -13.62 8.92 24.33
N GLN A 526 -13.39 9.54 23.17
CA GLN A 526 -12.92 10.93 23.13
C GLN A 526 -13.98 11.91 23.61
N TYR A 527 -15.24 11.70 23.27
CA TYR A 527 -16.35 12.51 23.79
C TYR A 527 -16.58 12.36 25.28
N SER A 528 -16.35 11.16 25.85
CA SER A 528 -16.33 10.96 27.30
C SER A 528 -15.23 11.77 27.99
N LYS A 529 -14.06 11.91 27.35
CA LYS A 529 -12.93 12.68 27.88
C LYS A 529 -13.12 14.19 27.73
N TYR A 530 -13.79 14.63 26.66
CA TYR A 530 -13.99 16.03 26.31
C TYR A 530 -15.45 16.28 25.87
N PRO A 531 -16.39 16.43 26.82
CA PRO A 531 -17.80 16.66 26.54
C PRO A 531 -18.06 17.90 25.66
N GLU A 532 -17.18 18.91 25.72
CA GLU A 532 -17.25 20.12 24.91
C GLU A 532 -17.16 19.84 23.39
N LEU A 533 -16.54 18.73 22.98
CA LEU A 533 -16.44 18.33 21.58
C LEU A 533 -17.80 17.92 21.00
N GLN A 534 -18.70 17.34 21.82
CA GLN A 534 -20.06 17.03 21.38
C GLN A 534 -20.86 18.31 21.14
N LEU A 535 -20.77 19.27 22.06
CA LEU A 535 -21.43 20.57 21.94
C LEU A 535 -20.96 21.35 20.69
N ILE A 536 -19.67 21.29 20.36
CA ILE A 536 -19.12 21.91 19.14
C ILE A 536 -19.66 21.23 17.87
N ARG A 537 -19.76 19.89 17.85
CA ARG A 537 -20.32 19.16 16.70
C ARG A 537 -21.82 19.46 16.52
N ASP A 538 -22.55 19.54 17.62
CA ASP A 538 -23.97 19.83 17.56
C ASP A 538 -24.21 21.29 17.13
N LEU A 539 -23.35 22.22 17.56
CA LEU A 539 -23.33 23.59 17.05
C LEU A 539 -23.00 23.65 15.56
N SER A 540 -21.95 22.96 15.07
CA SER A 540 -21.60 22.96 13.65
C SER A 540 -22.71 22.37 12.78
N THR A 541 -23.39 21.33 13.28
CA THR A 541 -24.58 20.76 12.63
C THR A 541 -25.70 21.79 12.55
N ARG A 542 -25.99 22.53 13.64
CA ARG A 542 -27.00 23.60 13.65
C ARG A 542 -26.65 24.75 12.72
N LEU A 543 -25.38 25.15 12.65
CA LEU A 543 -24.89 26.18 11.72
C LEU A 543 -25.05 25.72 10.25
N ALA A 544 -24.75 24.45 9.95
CA ALA A 544 -24.99 23.88 8.63
C ALA A 544 -26.48 23.82 8.27
N LEU A 545 -27.35 23.46 9.23
CA LEU A 545 -28.80 23.51 9.06
C LEU A 545 -29.31 24.94 8.81
N ALA A 546 -28.76 25.93 9.52
CA ALA A 546 -29.12 27.34 9.36
C ALA A 546 -28.70 27.94 8.00
N ARG A 547 -27.69 27.36 7.34
CA ARG A 547 -27.25 27.74 5.99
C ARG A 547 -28.13 27.15 4.88
N MET A 548 -28.97 26.15 5.17
CA MET A 548 -29.89 25.61 4.19
C MET A 548 -31.08 26.55 4.00
N ALA A 549 -31.33 26.94 2.74
CA ALA A 549 -32.35 27.93 2.41
C ALA A 549 -33.75 27.33 2.23
N GLY A 550 -34.79 28.15 2.42
CA GLY A 550 -36.21 27.77 2.26
C GLY A 550 -36.95 27.44 3.57
N ILE A 551 -36.38 27.79 4.73
CA ILE A 551 -37.01 27.63 6.05
C ILE A 551 -37.93 28.83 6.32
N SER A 552 -39.11 28.62 6.91
CA SER A 552 -39.99 29.73 7.28
C SER A 552 -39.33 30.65 8.32
N PRO A 553 -39.65 31.96 8.36
CA PRO A 553 -39.04 32.90 9.31
C PRO A 553 -39.11 32.43 10.77
N ASN A 554 -40.19 31.72 11.15
CA ASN A 554 -40.35 31.14 12.48
C ASN A 554 -39.38 29.97 12.76
N HIS A 555 -39.22 29.05 11.82
CA HIS A 555 -38.25 27.96 11.97
C HIS A 555 -36.80 28.47 11.91
N GLN A 556 -36.54 29.53 11.15
CA GLN A 556 -35.24 30.20 11.13
C GLN A 556 -34.95 30.85 12.49
N ALA A 557 -35.92 31.59 13.06
CA ALA A 557 -35.80 32.15 14.40
C ALA A 557 -35.55 31.06 15.46
N GLN A 558 -36.23 29.90 15.38
CA GLN A 558 -35.97 28.75 16.26
C GLN A 558 -34.55 28.18 16.11
N THR A 559 -34.07 28.10 14.86
CA THR A 559 -32.71 27.59 14.57
C THR A 559 -31.64 28.53 15.14
N PHE A 560 -31.76 29.85 14.92
CA PHE A 560 -30.86 30.85 15.49
C PHE A 560 -30.97 30.92 17.02
N THR A 561 -32.17 30.75 17.60
CA THR A 561 -32.36 30.61 19.05
C THR A 561 -31.59 29.39 19.60
N GLY A 562 -31.65 28.26 18.89
CA GLY A 562 -30.90 27.05 19.23
C GLY A 562 -29.38 27.17 19.05
N ILE A 563 -28.91 28.05 18.15
CA ILE A 563 -27.49 28.41 18.01
C ILE A 563 -27.05 29.26 19.21
N LEU A 564 -27.85 30.26 19.59
CA LEU A 564 -27.57 31.12 20.74
C LEU A 564 -27.51 30.32 22.05
N SER A 565 -28.44 29.38 22.27
CA SER A 565 -28.41 28.52 23.46
C SER A 565 -27.15 27.64 23.51
N ALA A 566 -26.77 27.04 22.38
CA ALA A 566 -25.55 26.23 22.28
C ALA A 566 -24.28 27.06 22.52
N LEU A 567 -24.23 28.31 22.04
CA LEU A 567 -23.12 29.23 22.31
C LEU A 567 -23.03 29.61 23.79
N ARG A 568 -24.16 29.81 24.47
CA ARG A 568 -24.21 30.07 25.93
C ARG A 568 -23.79 28.86 26.76
N GLU A 569 -24.18 27.65 26.36
CA GLU A 569 -23.70 26.41 27.01
C GLU A 569 -22.19 26.21 26.84
N LEU A 570 -21.64 26.62 25.69
CA LEU A 570 -20.21 26.61 25.44
C LEU A 570 -19.46 27.70 26.24
N ASP A 571 -20.11 28.83 26.55
CA ASP A 571 -19.56 29.86 27.45
C ASP A 571 -19.30 29.30 28.85
N GLY A 572 -20.24 28.51 29.38
CA GLY A 572 -20.05 27.74 30.63
C GLY A 572 -18.84 26.79 30.62
N ASN A 573 -18.37 26.41 29.42
CA ASN A 573 -17.18 25.58 29.19
C ASN A 573 -15.96 26.40 28.73
N GLY A 574 -15.98 27.72 28.91
CA GLY A 574 -14.87 28.67 28.72
C GLY A 574 -14.71 29.22 27.30
N LEU A 575 -15.75 29.16 26.46
CA LEU A 575 -15.85 29.89 25.19
C LEU A 575 -16.62 31.21 25.39
N ILE A 576 -15.95 32.23 25.92
CA ILE A 576 -16.58 33.52 26.22
C ILE A 576 -17.03 34.24 24.94
N LEU A 577 -18.34 34.25 24.73
CA LEU A 577 -19.01 34.91 23.60
C LEU A 577 -18.81 36.43 23.69
N PRO A 578 -18.41 37.12 22.61
CA PRO A 578 -18.30 38.57 22.62
C PRO A 578 -19.69 39.19 22.78
N PRO A 579 -19.88 40.15 23.70
CA PRO A 579 -21.19 40.75 23.94
C PRO A 579 -21.76 41.42 22.69
N LYS A 580 -20.91 41.96 21.81
CA LYS A 580 -21.33 42.52 20.52
C LYS A 580 -21.95 41.49 19.58
N LEU A 581 -21.44 40.25 19.58
CA LEU A 581 -21.94 39.18 18.72
C LEU A 581 -23.24 38.60 19.29
N GLU A 582 -23.32 38.49 20.62
CA GLU A 582 -24.53 38.08 21.32
C GLU A 582 -25.70 39.03 21.08
N THR A 583 -25.48 40.34 21.27
CA THR A 583 -26.54 41.34 21.02
C THR A 583 -26.99 41.34 19.56
N ARG A 584 -26.06 41.21 18.59
CA ARG A 584 -26.43 41.11 17.17
C ARG A 584 -27.23 39.85 16.84
N LEU A 585 -26.92 38.72 17.49
CA LEU A 585 -27.70 37.48 17.39
C LEU A 585 -29.12 37.67 17.94
N GLU A 586 -29.24 38.32 19.10
CA GLU A 586 -30.53 38.63 19.74
C GLU A 586 -31.37 39.58 18.88
N ASP A 587 -30.78 40.67 18.39
CA ASP A 587 -31.42 41.64 17.51
C ASP A 587 -31.91 40.97 16.20
N TYR A 588 -31.10 40.07 15.63
CA TYR A 588 -31.47 39.33 14.43
C TYR A 588 -32.60 38.31 14.69
N ILE A 589 -32.58 37.61 15.82
CA ILE A 589 -33.68 36.73 16.24
C ILE A 589 -34.96 37.55 16.44
N GLU A 590 -34.87 38.72 17.08
CA GLU A 590 -36.00 39.60 17.29
C GLU A 590 -36.55 40.15 15.96
N HIS A 591 -35.66 40.50 15.03
CA HIS A 591 -36.03 40.92 13.68
C HIS A 591 -36.79 39.82 12.93
N LEU A 592 -36.30 38.58 12.96
CA LEU A 592 -36.98 37.42 12.36
C LEU A 592 -38.34 37.14 13.01
N GLN A 593 -38.45 37.31 14.33
CA GLN A 593 -39.71 37.15 15.05
C GLN A 593 -40.73 38.24 14.70
N ARG A 594 -40.28 39.50 14.49
CA ARG A 594 -41.12 40.64 14.08
C ARG A 594 -41.57 40.54 12.61
N GLN A 595 -40.72 40.00 11.73
CA GLN A 595 -41.05 39.74 10.32
C GLN A 595 -41.98 38.55 10.14
N SER A 596 -42.15 37.71 11.16
CA SER A 596 -43.14 36.65 11.15
C SER A 596 -44.51 37.29 11.39
N PRO A 597 -45.42 37.37 10.38
CA PRO A 597 -46.79 37.72 10.69
C PRO A 597 -47.28 36.66 11.69
N VAL A 598 -47.82 37.09 12.84
CA VAL A 598 -48.42 36.21 13.84
C VAL A 598 -49.19 35.15 13.07
N ALA A 599 -48.77 33.88 13.23
CA ALA A 599 -49.27 32.76 12.43
C ALA A 599 -50.79 32.63 12.63
N LYS A 600 -51.56 33.42 11.88
CA LYS A 600 -53.01 33.31 11.81
C LYS A 600 -53.27 32.16 10.87
N THR A 601 -53.95 31.15 11.40
CA THR A 601 -54.30 29.90 10.72
C THR A 601 -54.72 30.16 9.28
N ASN A 602 -54.25 29.34 8.33
CA ASN A 602 -54.48 29.48 6.87
C ASN A 602 -55.92 29.89 6.47
N GLY A 603 -56.94 29.54 7.26
CA GLY A 603 -58.32 29.98 7.05
C GLY A 603 -58.53 31.50 7.17
N GLN A 604 -57.94 32.17 8.17
CA GLN A 604 -58.15 33.60 8.41
C GLN A 604 -57.51 34.50 7.33
N GLN A 605 -56.35 34.10 6.79
CA GLN A 605 -55.68 34.81 5.69
C GLN A 605 -56.47 34.76 4.38
N VAL A 606 -57.10 33.61 4.05
CA VAL A 606 -57.93 33.47 2.84
C VAL A 606 -59.16 34.38 2.93
N PHE A 607 -59.80 34.45 4.10
CA PHE A 607 -60.94 35.35 4.30
C PHE A 607 -60.54 36.84 4.25
N ALA A 608 -59.38 37.19 4.81
CA ALA A 608 -58.81 38.54 4.74
C ALA A 608 -58.58 38.98 3.30
N LEU A 609 -57.85 38.18 2.52
CA LEU A 609 -57.55 38.47 1.11
C LEU A 609 -58.81 38.57 0.26
N ARG A 610 -59.82 37.75 0.53
CA ARG A 610 -61.11 37.83 -0.19
C ARG A 610 -61.79 39.18 0.04
N ARG A 611 -61.80 39.67 1.28
CA ARG A 611 -62.40 40.97 1.65
C ARG A 611 -61.62 42.14 1.05
N ILE A 612 -60.29 42.11 1.12
CA ILE A 612 -59.42 43.15 0.54
C ILE A 612 -59.61 43.21 -0.99
N ARG A 613 -59.61 42.05 -1.68
CA ARG A 613 -59.82 41.99 -3.13
C ARG A 613 -61.21 42.45 -3.56
N ALA A 614 -62.22 42.27 -2.71
CA ALA A 614 -63.60 42.66 -2.99
C ALA A 614 -63.84 44.17 -2.88
N LEU A 615 -62.90 44.95 -2.34
CA LEU A 615 -63.00 46.41 -2.29
C LEU A 615 -63.10 46.98 -3.71
N ARG A 616 -64.14 47.79 -3.96
CA ARG A 616 -64.41 48.42 -5.25
C ARG A 616 -63.61 49.71 -5.37
N VAL A 617 -62.91 49.86 -6.48
CA VAL A 617 -62.01 51.00 -6.74
C VAL A 617 -62.32 51.70 -8.06
N GLU A 618 -63.23 51.14 -8.86
CA GLU A 618 -63.72 51.75 -10.09
C GLU A 618 -65.14 52.28 -9.90
N ARG A 619 -65.42 53.48 -10.43
CA ARG A 619 -66.67 54.22 -10.21
C ARG A 619 -67.94 53.41 -10.44
N ASN A 620 -68.03 52.71 -11.58
CA ASN A 620 -69.22 51.93 -11.95
C ASN A 620 -69.42 50.71 -11.03
N SER A 621 -68.32 50.05 -10.64
CA SER A 621 -68.39 48.90 -9.73
C SER A 621 -68.69 49.32 -8.29
N PHE A 622 -68.27 50.53 -7.91
CA PHE A 622 -68.50 51.06 -6.58
C PHE A 622 -69.97 51.47 -6.38
N SER A 623 -70.64 52.01 -7.41
CA SER A 623 -72.05 52.36 -7.31
C SER A 623 -72.99 51.16 -7.11
N ASP A 624 -72.53 49.94 -7.42
CA ASP A 624 -73.33 48.72 -7.32
C ASP A 624 -73.32 48.14 -5.89
N ASP A 625 -72.13 47.82 -5.35
CA ASP A 625 -71.97 47.23 -4.00
C ASP A 625 -70.77 47.81 -3.21
N GLY A 626 -70.22 48.94 -3.63
CA GLY A 626 -69.01 49.55 -3.07
C GLY A 626 -69.08 49.87 -1.57
N PRO A 627 -70.11 50.59 -1.08
CA PRO A 627 -70.24 50.94 0.33
C PRO A 627 -70.31 49.71 1.24
N ASP A 628 -71.05 48.68 0.83
CA ASP A 628 -71.17 47.42 1.57
C ASP A 628 -69.82 46.67 1.65
N ARG A 629 -69.04 46.66 0.56
CA ARG A 629 -67.71 46.04 0.54
C ARG A 629 -66.70 46.82 1.38
N ALA A 630 -66.76 48.15 1.37
CA ALA A 630 -65.93 48.99 2.22
C ALA A 630 -66.27 48.76 3.70
N TRP A 631 -67.54 48.65 4.05
CA TRP A 631 -67.98 48.37 5.42
C TRP A 631 -67.59 46.97 5.91
N ASP A 632 -67.70 45.93 5.06
CA ASP A 632 -67.29 44.56 5.41
C ASP A 632 -65.78 44.44 5.65
N LEU A 633 -64.97 45.18 4.89
CA LEU A 633 -63.53 45.26 5.11
C LEU A 633 -63.19 46.07 6.38
N LEU A 634 -63.84 47.21 6.58
CA LEU A 634 -63.67 48.06 7.76
C LEU A 634 -64.00 47.33 9.06
N SER A 635 -65.15 46.64 9.08
CA SER A 635 -65.64 45.88 10.23
C SER A 635 -64.71 44.73 10.59
N TRP A 636 -64.12 44.10 9.57
CA TRP A 636 -63.13 43.06 9.76
C TRP A 636 -61.82 43.61 10.33
N LEU A 637 -61.30 44.71 9.76
CA LEU A 637 -60.06 45.35 10.22
C LEU A 637 -60.18 45.80 11.69
N LYS A 638 -61.30 46.44 12.08
CA LYS A 638 -61.54 46.87 13.47
C LYS A 638 -61.59 45.71 14.47
N ARG A 639 -62.10 44.55 14.06
CA ARG A 639 -62.27 43.39 14.95
C ARG A 639 -61.00 42.55 15.05
N ASP A 640 -60.36 42.29 13.92
CA ASP A 640 -59.34 41.26 13.79
C ASP A 640 -57.90 41.83 13.69
N ILE A 641 -57.72 43.16 13.59
CA ILE A 641 -56.41 43.85 13.60
C ILE A 641 -56.41 44.94 14.69
N ALA A 642 -55.66 44.71 15.78
CA ALA A 642 -55.66 45.57 16.95
C ALA A 642 -55.03 46.97 16.72
N ASP A 643 -54.07 47.11 15.81
CA ASP A 643 -53.36 48.36 15.48
C ASP A 643 -53.58 48.81 14.03
N ALA A 644 -54.81 48.74 13.53
CA ALA A 644 -55.12 49.22 12.18
C ALA A 644 -54.96 50.75 12.09
N SER A 645 -54.25 51.26 11.07
CA SER A 645 -53.97 52.69 10.97
C SER A 645 -55.26 53.52 10.92
N THR A 646 -55.30 54.60 11.71
CA THR A 646 -56.48 55.47 11.85
C THR A 646 -56.90 56.07 10.51
N ASP A 647 -55.94 56.39 9.64
CA ASP A 647 -56.20 57.00 8.33
C ASP A 647 -56.81 55.97 7.35
N CYS A 648 -56.34 54.72 7.39
CA CYS A 648 -56.95 53.63 6.60
C CYS A 648 -58.40 53.37 7.04
N LEU A 649 -58.66 53.36 8.35
CA LEU A 649 -60.00 53.16 8.89
C LEU A 649 -60.93 54.32 8.55
N ALA A 650 -60.42 55.56 8.58
CA ALA A 650 -61.18 56.74 8.20
C ALA A 650 -61.57 56.72 6.71
N LEU A 651 -60.64 56.36 5.83
CA LEU A 651 -60.88 56.28 4.39
C LEU A 651 -61.90 55.19 4.02
N LEU A 652 -61.85 54.03 4.69
CA LEU A 652 -62.85 52.97 4.50
C LEU A 652 -64.20 53.30 5.13
N GLN A 653 -64.24 54.08 6.21
CA GLN A 653 -65.47 54.59 6.82
C GLN A 653 -66.14 55.59 5.87
N GLU A 654 -65.38 56.53 5.31
CA GLU A 654 -65.89 57.49 4.32
C GLU A 654 -66.40 56.81 3.05
N ALA A 655 -65.74 55.73 2.62
CA ALA A 655 -66.21 54.88 1.54
C ALA A 655 -67.48 54.08 1.90
N ALA A 656 -67.63 53.65 3.15
CA ALA A 656 -68.83 52.92 3.59
C ALA A 656 -70.07 53.81 3.70
N ASP A 657 -69.89 55.10 4.02
CA ASP A 657 -71.00 56.01 4.31
C ASP A 657 -71.55 56.73 3.06
N ASN A 658 -70.85 56.66 1.92
CA ASN A 658 -71.21 57.36 0.68
C ASN A 658 -71.50 56.41 -0.49
N SER A 659 -72.63 56.58 -1.18
CA SER A 659 -73.00 55.78 -2.35
C SER A 659 -72.28 56.14 -3.65
N GLN A 660 -71.67 57.33 -3.71
CA GLN A 660 -70.84 57.79 -4.83
C GLN A 660 -69.61 58.51 -4.30
N LEU A 661 -68.43 58.12 -4.78
CA LEU A 661 -67.15 58.73 -4.40
C LEU A 661 -66.57 59.57 -5.54
N SER A 662 -65.79 60.57 -5.17
CA SER A 662 -64.99 61.35 -6.11
C SER A 662 -63.86 60.50 -6.70
N ASP A 663 -63.36 60.87 -7.89
CA ASP A 663 -62.27 60.11 -8.53
C ASP A 663 -60.97 60.14 -7.71
N ALA A 664 -60.75 61.18 -6.92
CA ALA A 664 -59.61 61.26 -5.99
C ALA A 664 -59.71 60.20 -4.87
N LEU A 665 -60.88 60.08 -4.23
CA LEU A 665 -61.08 59.09 -3.16
C LEU A 665 -61.07 57.65 -3.68
N LEU A 666 -61.53 57.42 -4.91
CA LEU A 666 -61.41 56.10 -5.55
C LEU A 666 -59.94 55.73 -5.84
N HIS A 667 -59.11 56.71 -6.19
CA HIS A 667 -57.67 56.51 -6.33
C HIS A 667 -57.01 56.17 -5.00
N ASP A 668 -57.38 56.87 -3.92
CA ASP A 668 -56.85 56.59 -2.59
C ASP A 668 -57.31 55.21 -2.07
N LEU A 669 -58.55 54.79 -2.37
CA LEU A 669 -59.02 53.42 -2.08
C LEU A 669 -58.25 52.36 -2.87
N ALA A 670 -57.86 52.66 -4.12
CA ALA A 670 -57.01 51.77 -4.92
C ALA A 670 -55.63 51.61 -4.29
N ALA A 671 -54.99 52.72 -3.91
CA ALA A 671 -53.70 52.70 -3.23
C ALA A 671 -53.76 51.96 -1.88
N LEU A 672 -54.84 52.17 -1.12
CA LEU A 672 -55.09 51.44 0.13
C LEU A 672 -55.25 49.94 -0.12
N LYS A 673 -56.02 49.56 -1.14
CA LYS A 673 -56.22 48.16 -1.52
C LYS A 673 -54.90 47.48 -1.85
N ASP A 674 -54.04 48.13 -2.63
CA ASP A 674 -52.74 47.58 -3.03
C ASP A 674 -51.81 47.42 -1.81
N THR A 675 -51.76 48.42 -0.94
CA THR A 675 -50.99 48.36 0.32
C THR A 675 -51.45 47.18 1.21
N LEU A 676 -52.76 46.98 1.35
CA LEU A 676 -53.31 45.86 2.12
C LEU A 676 -53.07 44.51 1.42
N LEU A 677 -53.05 44.45 0.09
CA LEU A 677 -52.72 43.23 -0.62
C LEU A 677 -51.26 42.84 -0.40
N ASP A 678 -50.32 43.78 -0.47
CA ASP A 678 -48.90 43.52 -0.26
C ASP A 678 -48.60 42.97 1.15
N GLN A 679 -49.33 43.42 2.17
CA GLN A 679 -49.17 42.94 3.54
C GLN A 679 -49.74 41.53 3.78
N PHE A 680 -50.83 41.16 3.08
CA PHE A 680 -51.56 39.92 3.36
C PHE A 680 -51.34 38.82 2.31
N MET A 681 -50.68 39.11 1.19
CA MET A 681 -50.37 38.13 0.15
C MET A 681 -49.30 37.12 0.61
N PRO A 682 -49.52 35.80 0.39
CA PRO A 682 -48.48 34.80 0.57
C PRO A 682 -47.29 35.08 -0.35
N ASP A 683 -46.08 34.69 0.09
CA ASP A 683 -44.89 34.82 -0.74
C ASP A 683 -44.92 33.78 -1.89
N TYR A 684 -45.31 34.23 -3.08
CA TYR A 684 -45.37 33.43 -4.29
C TYR A 684 -44.05 33.40 -5.08
N ARG A 685 -42.95 33.97 -4.56
CA ARG A 685 -41.66 33.97 -5.28
C ARG A 685 -41.25 32.53 -5.67
N PRO A 686 -40.62 32.32 -6.84
CA PRO A 686 -40.09 31.01 -7.26
C PRO A 686 -39.16 30.39 -6.22
N ALA A 687 -39.07 29.06 -6.17
CA ALA A 687 -38.24 28.34 -5.20
C ALA A 687 -36.77 28.80 -5.21
N GLN A 688 -36.23 29.19 -6.38
CA GLN A 688 -34.86 29.72 -6.48
C GLN A 688 -34.67 31.08 -5.78
N LEU A 689 -35.69 31.92 -5.71
CA LEU A 689 -35.66 33.21 -5.00
C LEU A 689 -35.97 33.06 -3.51
N ARG A 690 -36.77 32.06 -3.11
CA ARG A 690 -36.93 31.65 -1.69
C ARG A 690 -35.67 30.98 -1.12
N GLN A 691 -34.85 30.39 -1.98
CA GLN A 691 -33.61 29.71 -1.62
C GLN A 691 -32.38 30.63 -1.58
N GLN A 692 -32.54 31.94 -1.82
CA GLN A 692 -31.47 32.88 -1.51
C GLN A 692 -31.45 33.09 0.01
N ALA A 693 -30.43 32.53 0.67
CA ALA A 693 -30.19 32.77 2.08
C ALA A 693 -29.96 34.27 2.33
N ASP A 694 -30.60 34.79 3.37
CA ASP A 694 -30.47 36.19 3.75
C ASP A 694 -28.98 36.54 3.96
N PRO A 695 -28.43 37.52 3.21
CA PRO A 695 -27.02 37.87 3.27
C PRO A 695 -26.59 38.33 4.66
N GLU A 696 -27.50 38.92 5.46
CA GLU A 696 -27.24 39.28 6.85
C GLU A 696 -27.10 38.04 7.73
N ALA A 697 -27.99 37.05 7.54
CA ALA A 697 -27.92 35.75 8.21
C ALA A 697 -26.60 35.02 7.92
N LEU A 698 -26.20 34.96 6.65
CA LEU A 698 -24.96 34.30 6.23
C LEU A 698 -23.73 34.99 6.82
N ALA A 699 -23.69 36.32 6.80
CA ALA A 699 -22.58 37.09 7.39
C ALA A 699 -22.47 36.82 8.90
N LEU A 700 -23.61 36.73 9.59
CA LEU A 700 -23.65 36.46 11.03
C LEU A 700 -23.24 35.02 11.35
N LEU A 701 -23.66 34.02 10.56
CA LEU A 701 -23.20 32.63 10.67
C LEU A 701 -21.69 32.50 10.42
N ASP A 702 -21.15 33.22 9.42
CA ASP A 702 -19.72 33.24 9.12
C ASP A 702 -18.90 33.90 10.24
N GLU A 703 -19.44 34.93 10.89
CA GLU A 703 -18.82 35.58 12.04
C GLU A 703 -18.75 34.64 13.26
N ILE A 704 -19.83 33.88 13.51
CA ILE A 704 -19.87 32.84 14.55
C ILE A 704 -18.86 31.73 14.27
N ASP A 705 -18.82 31.21 13.03
CA ASP A 705 -17.87 30.16 12.63
C ASP A 705 -16.42 30.61 12.84
N ARG A 706 -16.08 31.83 12.38
CA ARG A 706 -14.73 32.40 12.56
C ARG A 706 -14.38 32.57 14.03
N PHE A 707 -15.34 33.00 14.86
CA PHE A 707 -15.12 33.16 16.30
C PHE A 707 -14.83 31.81 16.98
N VAL A 708 -15.65 30.79 16.71
CA VAL A 708 -15.47 29.43 17.24
C VAL A 708 -14.12 28.86 16.79
N GLU A 709 -13.80 28.97 15.50
CA GLU A 709 -12.53 28.47 14.96
C GLU A 709 -11.31 29.16 15.59
N HIS A 710 -11.35 30.49 15.75
CA HIS A 710 -10.26 31.26 16.34
C HIS A 710 -9.99 30.82 17.80
N ARG A 711 -11.04 30.62 18.59
CA ARG A 711 -10.93 30.18 19.99
C ARG A 711 -10.42 28.75 20.10
N LEU A 712 -10.85 27.84 19.23
CA LEU A 712 -10.35 26.46 19.19
C LEU A 712 -8.86 26.41 18.85
N ARG A 713 -8.41 27.23 17.89
CA ARG A 713 -6.98 27.37 17.54
C ARG A 713 -6.15 27.92 18.71
N GLN A 714 -6.68 28.89 19.46
CA GLN A 714 -6.00 29.44 20.65
C GLN A 714 -5.90 28.41 21.80
N ARG A 715 -6.94 27.61 22.04
CA ARG A 715 -6.92 26.52 23.04
C ARG A 715 -5.98 25.38 22.64
N SER A 716 -5.96 24.98 21.37
CA SER A 716 -5.04 23.96 20.84
C SER A 716 -3.56 24.34 21.04
N LYS A 717 -3.21 25.63 20.94
CA LYS A 717 -1.84 26.10 21.26
C LYS A 717 -1.46 26.01 22.74
N ARG A 718 -2.42 26.01 23.67
CA ARG A 718 -2.18 25.84 25.12
C ARG A 718 -2.15 24.37 25.55
N LEU A 719 -2.88 23.50 24.86
CA LEU A 719 -2.84 22.04 25.02
C LEU A 719 -1.79 21.45 24.08
N ALA A 720 -0.50 21.57 24.43
CA ALA A 720 0.63 21.14 23.60
C ALA A 720 0.70 19.61 23.30
N ASN A 721 -0.34 18.82 23.59
CA ASN A 721 -0.38 17.37 23.39
C ASN A 721 -1.58 16.83 22.58
N THR A 722 -2.41 17.68 21.97
CA THR A 722 -3.52 17.19 21.10
C THR A 722 -3.40 17.79 19.69
N PRO A 723 -3.29 16.98 18.62
CA PRO A 723 -3.01 17.50 17.28
C PRO A 723 -4.17 18.34 16.73
N PRO A 724 -3.89 19.47 16.06
CA PRO A 724 -4.89 20.41 15.52
C PRO A 724 -5.80 19.81 14.42
N ARG A 725 -5.46 18.64 13.88
CA ARG A 725 -6.22 17.94 12.83
C ARG A 725 -7.57 17.39 13.30
N PHE A 726 -7.73 17.04 14.58
CA PHE A 726 -8.99 16.48 15.10
C PHE A 726 -10.12 17.52 15.13
N PHE A 727 -9.79 18.78 15.43
CA PHE A 727 -10.73 19.90 15.44
C PHE A 727 -11.12 20.35 14.02
N GLN A 728 -10.25 20.18 13.03
CA GLN A 728 -10.57 20.50 11.62
C GLN A 728 -11.50 19.46 10.99
N LEU A 729 -11.37 18.17 11.32
CA LEU A 729 -12.22 17.10 10.78
C LEU A 729 -13.67 17.18 11.29
N ALA A 730 -13.90 17.55 12.55
CA ALA A 730 -15.24 17.71 13.10
C ALA A 730 -16.02 18.90 12.47
N ALA A 731 -15.31 19.88 11.93
CA ALA A 731 -15.89 21.04 11.25
C ALA A 731 -16.20 20.80 9.75
N TRP A 732 -15.73 19.70 9.16
CA TRP A 732 -15.76 19.48 7.69
C TRP A 732 -16.54 18.25 7.22
N CYS A 733 -17.20 17.50 8.10
CA CYS A 733 -18.18 16.49 7.70
C CYS A 733 -19.61 17.03 7.86
N PRO A 734 -20.22 17.66 6.85
CA PRO A 734 -21.65 17.88 6.86
C PRO A 734 -22.37 16.52 6.83
N PRO A 735 -23.58 16.39 7.41
CA PRO A 735 -24.40 15.22 7.19
C PRO A 735 -24.69 15.10 5.69
N VAL A 736 -24.29 13.98 5.09
CA VAL A 736 -24.66 13.63 3.71
C VAL A 736 -26.16 13.36 3.71
N PHE A 737 -26.96 14.38 3.45
CA PHE A 737 -28.37 14.19 3.10
C PHE A 737 -28.43 13.79 1.63
N GLY A 738 -28.84 12.54 1.40
CA GLY A 738 -28.99 11.98 0.06
C GLY A 738 -29.97 12.79 -0.79
N GLY A 739 -29.50 13.20 -1.97
CA GLY A 739 -30.30 13.87 -2.98
C GLY A 739 -29.41 14.23 -4.16
N HIS A 740 -29.57 13.50 -5.26
CA HIS A 740 -28.81 13.70 -6.50
C HIS A 740 -28.88 15.16 -6.98
N HIS A 741 -27.69 15.76 -7.12
CA HIS A 741 -27.28 16.86 -8.02
C HIS A 741 -26.50 17.97 -7.32
N PHE A 742 -25.18 17.77 -7.17
CA PHE A 742 -24.21 18.86 -7.25
C PHE A 742 -22.98 18.36 -8.01
N LYS A 743 -22.70 18.97 -9.17
CA LYS A 743 -21.48 18.73 -9.96
C LYS A 743 -20.27 19.29 -9.19
N PRO A 744 -19.13 18.59 -9.15
CA PRO A 744 -17.90 19.16 -8.63
C PRO A 744 -17.36 20.20 -9.63
N LEU A 745 -17.15 21.42 -9.17
CA LEU A 745 -16.26 22.38 -9.85
C LEU A 745 -14.83 21.86 -9.67
N ALA A 746 -14.40 21.05 -10.64
CA ALA A 746 -12.99 20.85 -10.92
C ALA A 746 -12.58 21.94 -11.91
N GLU A 747 -11.69 22.85 -11.50
CA GLU A 747 -10.71 23.52 -12.37
C GLU A 747 -9.70 24.29 -11.49
N ASP A 748 -8.42 24.02 -11.79
CA ASP A 748 -7.22 24.79 -11.49
C ASP A 748 -6.70 24.97 -10.05
N LEU A 749 -5.94 23.96 -9.60
CA LEU A 749 -4.76 24.17 -8.75
C LEU A 749 -3.55 23.50 -9.39
N PRO A 750 -2.50 24.25 -9.77
CA PRO A 750 -1.31 23.67 -10.40
C PRO A 750 -0.48 22.89 -9.39
N CYS A 751 -0.10 21.67 -9.76
CA CYS A 751 0.98 20.93 -9.11
C CYS A 751 2.29 21.73 -9.24
N GLN A 752 2.77 22.32 -8.15
CA GLN A 752 4.18 22.66 -8.00
C GLN A 752 4.74 21.96 -6.75
N ALA A 753 5.54 20.93 -7.01
CA ALA A 753 6.47 20.38 -6.06
C ALA A 753 7.58 21.43 -5.81
N ASN A 754 7.57 22.04 -4.63
CA ASN A 754 8.72 22.76 -4.11
C ASN A 754 9.11 22.13 -2.77
N ALA A 755 10.25 21.43 -2.79
CA ALA A 755 11.00 21.06 -1.62
C ALA A 755 11.41 22.33 -0.87
N ALA A 756 11.01 22.46 0.39
CA ALA A 756 11.53 23.47 1.31
C ALA A 756 12.40 22.78 2.39
N PRO A 757 13.54 23.38 2.79
CA PRO A 757 14.56 22.72 3.59
C PRO A 757 14.21 22.68 5.08
N ILE A 758 14.64 21.60 5.73
CA ILE A 758 14.59 21.40 7.18
C ILE A 758 15.50 22.45 7.87
N PRO A 759 15.02 23.22 8.86
CA PRO A 759 15.89 24.07 9.64
C PRO A 759 16.69 23.25 10.67
N ASN A 760 18.01 23.46 10.64
CA ASN A 760 18.99 22.96 11.61
C ASN A 760 18.58 23.31 13.05
N LEU A 761 18.27 22.28 13.86
CA LEU A 761 18.21 22.42 15.32
C LEU A 761 19.60 22.19 15.91
N SER A 762 20.22 23.29 16.27
CA SER A 762 21.44 23.41 17.07
C SER A 762 21.31 22.72 18.44
N ARG A 763 22.32 21.91 18.78
CA ARG A 763 22.55 21.31 20.10
C ARG A 763 22.60 22.36 21.22
N PRO A 764 22.00 22.12 22.41
CA PRO A 764 22.36 22.85 23.61
C PRO A 764 23.60 22.24 24.29
N ARG A 765 24.45 23.13 24.79
CA ARG A 765 25.69 22.86 25.53
C ARG A 765 25.41 22.26 26.92
N SER A 766 26.39 21.48 27.35
CA SER A 766 26.65 20.91 28.67
C SER A 766 26.55 21.87 29.85
N SER A 767 26.04 21.38 30.99
CA SER A 767 26.64 21.68 32.30
C SER A 767 26.26 20.68 33.40
N ARG A 768 27.29 20.24 34.13
CA ARG A 768 27.35 19.73 35.51
C ARG A 768 27.11 18.23 35.80
N SER A 769 28.27 17.55 35.83
CA SER A 769 28.75 16.53 36.78
C SER A 769 28.07 16.42 38.15
N VAL A 770 27.89 15.17 38.62
CA VAL A 770 28.37 14.55 39.89
C VAL A 770 27.86 13.08 39.94
N PRO A 771 28.58 12.11 40.55
CA PRO A 771 28.67 10.72 40.07
C PRO A 771 27.74 9.74 40.79
N SER A 772 27.45 8.60 40.15
CA SER A 772 26.85 7.40 40.76
C SER A 772 27.79 6.20 40.64
N PRO A 773 27.76 5.26 41.61
CA PRO A 773 28.81 4.27 41.81
C PRO A 773 28.68 3.04 40.90
N ALA A 774 29.81 2.37 40.70
CA ALA A 774 29.96 1.17 39.88
C ALA A 774 29.09 -0.03 40.34
N PRO A 775 28.50 -0.80 39.42
CA PRO A 775 27.94 -2.11 39.74
C PRO A 775 29.01 -3.20 39.67
N ARG A 776 29.06 -4.02 40.74
CA ARG A 776 29.87 -5.22 40.88
C ARG A 776 29.38 -6.32 39.92
N LEU A 777 30.34 -6.97 39.26
CA LEU A 777 30.18 -8.26 38.60
C LEU A 777 29.89 -9.37 39.63
N PRO A 778 28.99 -10.33 39.36
CA PRO A 778 28.95 -11.58 40.10
C PRO A 778 29.86 -12.63 39.45
N ALA A 779 30.71 -13.21 40.29
CA ALA A 779 31.42 -14.45 40.02
C ALA A 779 30.45 -15.65 40.16
N TRP A 780 30.68 -16.65 39.32
CA TRP A 780 30.16 -18.01 39.42
C TRP A 780 30.63 -18.67 40.74
N PRO A 781 29.89 -19.64 41.32
CA PRO A 781 29.58 -20.95 40.72
C PRO A 781 28.13 -21.11 40.24
#